data_AF-A0A1J1HYH2-F1
#
_entry.id   AF-A0A1J1HYH2-F1
#
_cell.length_a   1.000
_cell.length_b   1.000
_cell.length_c   1.000
_cell.angle_alpha   90.00
_cell.angle_beta   90.00
_cell.angle_gamma   90.00
#
_symmetry.space_group_name_H-M   'P 1'
#
loop_
_entity.id
_entity.type
_entity.pdbx_description
1 polymer ?
#
loop_
_entity_poly.entity_id
_entity_poly.type
_entity_poly.pdbx_seq_one_letter_code
_entity_poly.pdbx_strand_id
1 'polypeptide(L)'
;IQYFDNTSSIESELLKFIYNCHLILISNCDNVHLLINSLVMEGLEAKTSVSTTHEKKTLQLDELPREDLILKCRNLLGIAKKAKAAKDEALNELKLIKATNAEQTECINSQKKSLETLQELIDSLTAVKLENVTKLKQLEDELKSKDKLKEELTQSINEASIEKEGLKRQVQRLSDENDSLLAQLQELENDQNRDIKKDHQTEVEKLNNFITDLSKKYEEKVNENISLQDLVEKNSTKIKKLIQEVSELREPVLSQDESLNSAVHVRAQYEKCVRKLKVYREKICGISERFELLKSDKDVLVSTTKEYSRCISKWQKEIAESSTRMIAIIKKSNQDILSRDEDIAKLTKKIQDLESSATTATESTNNSNQDFESEIQKLKNIIEEKEKSFEEERKKFKSTAKKPTVLDLEIEAYEKTLDELSKKLDAKKSQTNELEETIKVQNETMNSMKSQISTLEANLNAEKSHSTEIKSNLDSQLNLSRKSEHEKTETKLQLELQIKNYEALKLENGEIKLEMAQMMGDSEKRYQILESERNELLKNICFVESEVDKFRKLSSSQEKEIDSLRAEFSSYKIRAQNVLRQNQTKDLGEEQELKDEVITLHKTLEDMKISNDKTALEMESLKKNFSDVLDDKNRLQTRCNDLLTALEKQSDEVLDETRTRNQQHDEAIKAYQLQIDTLNAFYQKKVQETEEISATAIAELKAKLLKLEKDSETVRHQSSVENAIDQHIFYPRNEDQKISMSLLDREEAEGSEDQLSQSSAFLQQNSRKTSRIRDLMPLDELLNSSFDDNLNEVSDRKISTNSISSEIFENVKANLSKEQNRVSHLTMLLADAEKDLARMQQLNDLLKEEVRRQQRNFDREEHIKNSEYLKNIVVKFVTLNNGDEKQRLIPVLNTILKLSSEENHLLQNACKPGWALWSK
;
A
#
# COMPACT_ATOMS: atom_id res chain seq x y z
N ILE A 1 -39.88 0.13 28.49
CA ILE A 1 -41.07 -0.76 28.43
C ILE A 1 -42.06 -0.47 29.57
N GLN A 2 -41.63 -0.34 30.84
CA GLN A 2 -42.51 -0.06 32.00
C GLN A 2 -43.20 1.34 32.06
N TYR A 3 -43.14 2.15 31.01
CA TYR A 3 -43.75 3.49 30.95
C TYR A 3 -44.95 3.61 29.99
N PHE A 4 -45.33 2.53 29.30
CA PHE A 4 -46.39 2.55 28.29
C PHE A 4 -47.78 2.12 28.79
N ASP A 5 -47.90 1.51 29.98
CA ASP A 5 -49.19 1.01 30.48
C ASP A 5 -50.08 2.09 31.13
N ASN A 6 -49.48 3.18 31.65
CA ASN A 6 -50.22 4.21 32.40
C ASN A 6 -51.00 5.19 31.51
N THR A 7 -50.71 5.30 30.22
CA THR A 7 -51.42 6.21 29.30
C THR A 7 -52.80 5.67 28.90
N SER A 8 -52.93 4.35 28.70
CA SER A 8 -54.18 3.71 28.29
C SER A 8 -55.31 3.87 29.31
N SER A 9 -54.99 3.88 30.60
CA SER A 9 -56.00 4.07 31.67
C SER A 9 -56.62 5.47 31.64
N ILE A 10 -55.81 6.50 31.38
CA ILE A 10 -56.24 7.91 31.40
C ILE A 10 -57.13 8.22 30.18
N GLU A 11 -56.80 7.67 29.01
CA GLU A 11 -57.64 7.79 27.81
C GLU A 11 -59.00 7.09 27.99
N SER A 12 -59.04 5.94 28.69
CA SER A 12 -60.29 5.23 28.99
C SER A 12 -61.22 6.02 29.92
N GLU A 13 -60.67 6.70 30.94
CA GLU A 13 -61.46 7.56 31.83
C GLU A 13 -61.94 8.85 31.15
N LEU A 14 -61.11 9.47 30.30
CA LEU A 14 -61.51 10.62 29.49
C LEU A 14 -62.66 10.27 28.53
N LEU A 15 -62.60 9.11 27.86
CA LEU A 15 -63.71 8.66 27.00
C LEU A 15 -65.02 8.44 27.77
N LYS A 16 -64.94 7.85 28.98
CA LYS A 16 -66.11 7.67 29.86
C LYS A 16 -66.67 9.00 30.35
N PHE A 17 -65.82 9.97 30.68
CA PHE A 17 -66.23 11.31 31.07
C PHE A 17 -66.96 12.04 29.92
N ILE A 18 -66.37 12.04 28.72
CA ILE A 18 -66.97 12.63 27.51
C ILE A 18 -68.30 11.96 27.18
N TYR A 19 -68.40 10.63 27.27
CA TYR A 19 -69.64 9.89 27.01
C TYR A 19 -70.75 10.23 28.01
N ASN A 20 -70.44 10.36 29.30
CA ASN A 20 -71.39 10.79 30.32
C ASN A 20 -71.83 12.25 30.12
N CYS A 21 -70.93 13.17 29.77
CA CYS A 21 -71.29 14.54 29.41
C CYS A 21 -72.22 14.58 28.19
N HIS A 22 -71.99 13.73 27.19
CA HIS A 22 -72.84 13.65 26.00
C HIS A 22 -74.26 13.13 26.32
N LEU A 23 -74.37 12.12 27.19
CA LEU A 23 -75.66 11.60 27.68
C LEU A 23 -76.47 12.65 28.45
N ILE A 24 -75.82 13.45 29.30
CA ILE A 24 -76.46 14.54 30.05
C ILE A 24 -76.94 15.65 29.09
N LEU A 25 -76.16 15.99 28.07
CA LEU A 25 -76.55 16.97 27.05
C LEU A 25 -77.76 16.51 26.23
N ILE A 26 -77.78 15.25 25.78
CA ILE A 26 -78.91 14.68 25.03
C ILE A 26 -80.19 14.68 25.88
N SER A 27 -80.11 14.24 27.14
CA SER A 27 -81.27 14.22 28.05
C SER A 27 -81.82 15.63 28.34
N ASN A 28 -80.98 16.66 28.37
CA ASN A 28 -81.43 18.04 28.52
C ASN A 28 -82.05 18.61 27.23
N CYS A 29 -81.54 18.23 26.05
CA CYS A 29 -82.12 18.64 24.77
C CYS A 29 -83.54 18.09 24.57
N ASP A 30 -83.79 16.80 24.87
CA ASP A 30 -85.12 16.20 24.72
C ASP A 30 -86.17 16.84 25.65
N ASN A 31 -85.77 17.15 26.89
CA ASN A 31 -86.63 17.86 27.85
C ASN A 31 -86.98 19.29 27.38
N VAL A 32 -86.02 20.01 26.79
CA VAL A 32 -86.28 21.35 26.20
C VAL A 32 -87.18 21.25 24.97
N HIS A 33 -87.02 20.22 24.13
CA HIS A 33 -87.84 20.04 22.93
C HIS A 33 -89.31 19.70 23.27
N LEU A 34 -89.55 18.92 24.33
CA LEU A 34 -90.89 18.67 24.88
C LEU A 34 -91.52 19.95 25.47
N LEU A 35 -90.75 20.76 26.21
CA LEU A 35 -91.23 22.01 26.79
C LEU A 35 -91.61 23.04 25.71
N ILE A 36 -90.80 23.17 24.65
CA ILE A 36 -91.09 24.05 23.51
C ILE A 36 -92.33 23.56 22.75
N ASN A 37 -92.47 22.26 22.51
CA ASN A 37 -93.66 21.72 21.84
C ASN A 37 -94.95 21.90 22.68
N SER A 38 -94.85 21.85 24.02
CA SER A 38 -95.98 22.20 24.91
C SER A 38 -96.39 23.67 24.77
N LEU A 39 -95.42 24.60 24.86
CA LEU A 39 -95.66 26.04 24.82
C LEU A 39 -96.11 26.55 23.44
N VAL A 40 -95.67 25.91 22.34
CA VAL A 40 -96.11 26.25 20.98
C VAL A 40 -97.55 25.78 20.71
N MET A 41 -97.98 24.65 21.30
CA MET A 41 -99.36 24.17 21.17
C MET A 41 -100.35 25.03 22.00
N GLU A 42 -100.02 25.38 23.25
CA GLU A 42 -100.85 26.30 24.05
C GLU A 42 -100.95 27.71 23.43
N GLY A 43 -99.90 28.17 22.73
CA GLY A 43 -99.87 29.48 22.07
C GLY A 43 -100.75 29.60 20.82
N LEU A 44 -101.22 28.50 20.24
CA LEU A 44 -101.94 28.49 18.95
C LEU A 44 -103.46 28.31 19.07
N GLU A 45 -103.98 27.72 20.16
CA GLU A 45 -105.44 27.62 20.39
C GLU A 45 -106.05 28.94 20.90
N ALA A 46 -105.26 29.83 21.50
CA ALA A 46 -105.74 31.10 22.06
C ALA A 46 -105.97 32.23 21.03
N LYS A 47 -105.95 31.94 19.72
CA LYS A 47 -106.03 32.96 18.64
C LYS A 47 -107.16 32.78 17.62
N THR A 48 -108.17 31.96 17.93
CA THR A 48 -109.33 31.72 17.05
C THR A 48 -110.68 31.63 17.81
N SER A 49 -111.05 32.67 18.56
CA SER A 49 -112.46 32.92 18.93
C SER A 49 -112.72 34.39 19.32
N VAL A 50 -114.01 34.77 19.39
CA VAL A 50 -114.50 36.14 19.70
C VAL A 50 -114.17 37.17 18.61
N SER A 51 -114.57 36.93 17.36
CA SER A 51 -115.78 37.59 16.82
C SER A 51 -116.94 37.70 17.81
N THR A 52 -117.48 38.92 18.04
CA THR A 52 -118.92 39.23 17.87
C THR A 52 -119.33 40.65 18.30
N THR A 53 -120.21 41.25 17.49
CA THR A 53 -121.31 42.16 17.85
C THR A 53 -121.09 43.30 18.86
N HIS A 54 -120.82 44.50 18.34
CA HIS A 54 -121.47 45.71 18.89
C HIS A 54 -122.93 45.77 18.45
N GLU A 55 -123.80 44.97 19.10
CA GLU A 55 -125.24 45.25 19.08
C GLU A 55 -125.50 46.59 19.75
N LYS A 56 -126.20 47.49 19.04
CA LYS A 56 -126.80 48.69 19.64
C LYS A 56 -127.96 48.30 20.56
N LYS A 57 -127.67 47.86 21.78
CA LYS A 57 -128.63 47.94 22.88
C LYS A 57 -128.48 49.31 23.55
N THR A 58 -129.31 50.25 23.09
CA THR A 58 -129.67 51.45 23.84
C THR A 58 -130.23 51.03 25.19
N LEU A 59 -129.39 51.00 26.21
CA LEU A 59 -129.85 50.97 27.59
C LEU A 59 -130.60 52.28 27.83
N GLN A 60 -131.92 52.18 28.00
CA GLN A 60 -132.79 53.30 28.30
C GLN A 60 -132.38 53.89 29.64
N LEU A 61 -131.72 55.05 29.61
CA LEU A 61 -131.30 55.79 30.80
C LEU A 61 -132.45 56.63 31.40
N ASP A 62 -133.55 56.82 30.66
CA ASP A 62 -134.56 57.83 30.96
C ASP A 62 -135.64 57.40 31.99
N GLU A 63 -135.65 56.13 32.42
CA GLU A 63 -136.62 55.63 33.43
C GLU A 63 -135.94 54.82 34.56
N LEU A 64 -134.73 55.21 34.96
CA LEU A 64 -134.07 54.70 36.18
C LEU A 64 -133.81 55.85 37.17
N PRO A 65 -134.11 55.69 38.47
CA PRO A 65 -133.87 56.75 39.45
C PRO A 65 -132.38 57.09 39.50
N ARG A 66 -132.09 58.37 39.76
CA ARG A 66 -130.75 58.98 39.68
C ARG A 66 -129.67 58.20 40.46
N GLU A 67 -130.05 57.51 41.52
CA GLU A 67 -129.16 56.75 42.40
C GLU A 67 -128.65 55.45 41.75
N ASP A 68 -129.49 54.70 41.03
CA ASP A 68 -129.10 53.46 40.35
C ASP A 68 -128.14 53.72 39.19
N LEU A 69 -128.34 54.83 38.47
CA LEU A 69 -127.45 55.24 37.39
C LEU A 69 -126.05 55.59 37.92
N ILE A 70 -125.99 56.33 39.03
CA ILE A 70 -124.73 56.63 39.72
C ILE A 70 -124.05 55.34 40.19
N LEU A 71 -124.80 54.38 40.73
CA LEU A 71 -124.26 53.08 41.16
C LEU A 71 -123.62 52.32 39.99
N LYS A 72 -124.30 52.27 38.84
CA LYS A 72 -123.83 51.54 37.64
C LYS A 72 -122.61 52.19 37.00
N CYS A 73 -122.58 53.53 36.92
CA CYS A 73 -121.40 54.29 36.51
C CYS A 73 -120.21 54.07 37.47
N ARG A 74 -120.46 54.03 38.80
CA ARG A 74 -119.42 53.79 39.81
C ARG A 74 -118.84 52.38 39.72
N ASN A 75 -119.67 51.38 39.43
CA ASN A 75 -119.24 50.01 39.20
C ASN A 75 -118.41 49.87 37.91
N LEU A 76 -118.84 50.48 36.80
CA LEU A 76 -118.07 50.51 35.55
C LEU A 76 -116.72 51.22 35.74
N LEU A 77 -116.69 52.33 36.50
CA LEU A 77 -115.44 53.02 36.85
C LEU A 77 -114.53 52.15 37.74
N GLY A 78 -115.10 51.33 38.62
CA GLY A 78 -114.38 50.35 39.43
C GLY A 78 -113.75 49.24 38.58
N ILE A 79 -114.50 48.70 37.61
CA ILE A 79 -114.00 47.70 36.64
C ILE A 79 -112.89 48.31 35.77
N ALA A 80 -113.09 49.53 35.24
CA ALA A 80 -112.08 50.23 34.45
C ALA A 80 -110.79 50.51 35.25
N LYS A 81 -110.91 50.87 36.54
CA LYS A 81 -109.75 51.02 37.43
C LYS A 81 -109.02 49.69 37.68
N LYS A 82 -109.73 48.59 37.91
CA LYS A 82 -109.13 47.25 38.06
C LYS A 82 -108.46 46.77 36.77
N ALA A 83 -109.10 46.95 35.62
CA ALA A 83 -108.53 46.61 34.32
C ALA A 83 -107.28 47.46 33.99
N LYS A 84 -107.27 48.74 34.38
CA LYS A 84 -106.07 49.58 34.27
C LYS A 84 -104.95 49.07 35.20
N ALA A 85 -105.25 48.77 36.46
CA ALA A 85 -104.26 48.24 37.39
C ALA A 85 -103.63 46.94 36.88
N ALA A 86 -104.44 45.96 36.45
CA ALA A 86 -103.96 44.71 35.88
C ALA A 86 -103.13 44.90 34.58
N LYS A 87 -103.49 45.89 33.74
CA LYS A 87 -102.71 46.26 32.55
C LYS A 87 -101.36 46.88 32.94
N ASP A 88 -101.35 47.79 33.91
CA ASP A 88 -100.13 48.46 34.36
C ASP A 88 -99.20 47.47 35.08
N GLU A 89 -99.75 46.49 35.80
CA GLU A 89 -99.05 45.35 36.41
C GLU A 89 -98.43 44.43 35.35
N ALA A 90 -99.21 43.93 34.39
CA ALA A 90 -98.71 43.12 33.29
C ALA A 90 -97.67 43.85 32.40
N LEU A 91 -97.78 45.18 32.24
CA LEU A 91 -96.76 45.99 31.56
C LEU A 91 -95.46 46.10 32.36
N ASN A 92 -95.52 46.07 33.70
CA ASN A 92 -94.33 46.06 34.55
C ASN A 92 -93.68 44.67 34.56
N GLU A 93 -94.44 43.58 34.63
CA GLU A 93 -93.92 42.22 34.45
C GLU A 93 -93.25 42.04 33.09
N LEU A 94 -93.88 42.51 32.00
CA LEU A 94 -93.31 42.44 30.65
C LEU A 94 -92.01 43.26 30.52
N LYS A 95 -91.90 44.39 31.21
CA LYS A 95 -90.63 45.14 31.32
C LYS A 95 -89.57 44.38 32.11
N LEU A 96 -89.94 43.74 33.22
CA LEU A 96 -89.03 42.98 34.06
C LEU A 96 -88.47 41.77 33.29
N ILE A 97 -89.33 41.00 32.62
CA ILE A 97 -88.95 39.85 31.77
C ILE A 97 -88.05 40.32 30.61
N LYS A 98 -88.29 41.50 30.02
CA LYS A 98 -87.39 42.06 29.00
C LYS A 98 -86.03 42.46 29.56
N ALA A 99 -85.96 42.98 30.80
CA ALA A 99 -84.71 43.29 31.46
C ALA A 99 -83.91 42.01 31.77
N THR A 100 -84.54 40.99 32.37
CA THR A 100 -83.86 39.71 32.67
C THR A 100 -83.39 38.99 31.41
N ASN A 101 -84.15 39.06 30.31
CA ASN A 101 -83.72 38.48 29.03
C ASN A 101 -82.54 39.26 28.39
N ALA A 102 -82.47 40.58 28.60
CA ALA A 102 -81.32 41.38 28.17
C ALA A 102 -80.05 41.00 28.98
N GLU A 103 -80.17 40.90 30.30
CA GLU A 103 -79.08 40.47 31.19
C GLU A 103 -78.60 39.05 30.87
N GLN A 104 -79.52 38.11 30.59
CA GLN A 104 -79.18 36.75 30.17
C GLN A 104 -78.48 36.71 28.80
N THR A 105 -78.92 37.50 27.82
CA THR A 105 -78.26 37.53 26.51
C THR A 105 -76.89 38.20 26.56
N GLU A 106 -76.68 39.19 27.43
CA GLU A 106 -75.36 39.78 27.69
C GLU A 106 -74.42 38.77 28.40
N CYS A 107 -74.94 38.02 29.39
CA CYS A 107 -74.21 36.94 30.05
C CYS A 107 -73.79 35.82 29.08
N ILE A 108 -74.70 35.34 28.22
CA ILE A 108 -74.39 34.33 27.21
C ILE A 108 -73.33 34.84 26.21
N ASN A 109 -73.40 36.12 25.81
CA ASN A 109 -72.41 36.72 24.93
C ASN A 109 -71.02 36.85 25.59
N SER A 110 -70.94 37.09 26.90
CA SER A 110 -69.65 37.12 27.62
C SER A 110 -69.06 35.72 27.77
N GLN A 111 -69.89 34.71 28.07
CA GLN A 111 -69.49 33.31 28.10
C GLN A 111 -68.99 32.82 26.73
N LYS A 112 -69.69 33.16 25.64
CA LYS A 112 -69.27 32.83 24.27
C LYS A 112 -67.89 33.37 23.93
N LYS A 113 -67.60 34.63 24.27
CA LYS A 113 -66.27 35.23 24.11
C LYS A 113 -65.19 34.50 24.93
N SER A 114 -65.50 34.09 26.16
CA SER A 114 -64.56 33.32 26.98
C SER A 114 -64.24 31.94 26.37
N LEU A 115 -65.24 31.28 25.78
CA LEU A 115 -65.06 30.02 25.05
C LEU A 115 -64.23 30.22 23.78
N GLU A 116 -64.46 31.30 23.03
CA GLU A 116 -63.65 31.66 21.85
C GLU A 116 -62.16 31.85 22.24
N THR A 117 -61.87 32.58 23.33
CA THR A 117 -60.47 32.73 23.82
C THR A 117 -59.84 31.43 24.32
N LEU A 118 -60.63 30.51 24.88
CA LEU A 118 -60.14 29.19 25.29
C LEU A 118 -59.88 28.28 24.07
N GLN A 119 -60.69 28.39 23.02
CA GLN A 119 -60.47 27.66 21.77
C GLN A 119 -59.17 28.12 21.09
N GLU A 120 -58.93 29.43 20.98
CA GLU A 120 -57.67 29.97 20.45
C GLU A 120 -56.45 29.49 21.26
N LEU A 121 -56.56 29.42 22.59
CA LEU A 121 -55.51 28.87 23.45
C LEU A 121 -55.27 27.38 23.16
N ILE A 122 -56.32 26.56 23.04
CA ILE A 122 -56.23 25.13 22.70
C ILE A 122 -55.60 24.93 21.32
N ASP A 123 -55.98 25.73 20.32
CA ASP A 123 -55.44 25.65 18.97
C ASP A 123 -53.95 26.03 18.94
N SER A 124 -53.54 27.08 19.69
CA SER A 124 -52.14 27.46 19.83
C SER A 124 -51.29 26.39 20.55
N LEU A 125 -51.80 25.79 21.63
CA LEU A 125 -51.15 24.70 22.34
C LEU A 125 -51.06 23.43 21.48
N THR A 126 -52.08 23.17 20.66
CA THR A 126 -52.10 22.04 19.72
C THR A 126 -51.07 22.24 18.61
N ALA A 127 -50.95 23.45 18.04
CA ALA A 127 -49.92 23.80 17.07
C ALA A 127 -48.50 23.62 17.64
N VAL A 128 -48.23 24.15 18.85
CA VAL A 128 -46.93 23.97 19.54
C VAL A 128 -46.64 22.50 19.85
N LYS A 129 -47.65 21.72 20.27
CA LYS A 129 -47.49 20.27 20.49
C LYS A 129 -47.14 19.55 19.19
N LEU A 130 -47.77 19.91 18.07
CA LEU A 130 -47.53 19.31 16.76
C LEU A 130 -46.11 19.66 16.25
N GLU A 131 -45.67 20.91 16.43
CA GLU A 131 -44.30 21.36 16.13
C GLU A 131 -43.25 20.64 16.99
N ASN A 132 -43.54 20.41 18.28
CA ASN A 132 -42.64 19.64 19.15
C ASN A 132 -42.59 18.15 18.74
N VAL A 133 -43.70 17.56 18.29
CA VAL A 133 -43.73 16.19 17.77
C VAL A 133 -42.94 16.06 16.46
N THR A 134 -43.01 17.03 15.55
CA THR A 134 -42.20 16.99 14.32
C THR A 134 -40.72 17.18 14.61
N LYS A 135 -40.35 18.08 15.54
CA LYS A 135 -38.97 18.23 16.04
C LYS A 135 -38.42 16.97 16.70
N LEU A 136 -39.21 16.32 17.57
CA LEU A 136 -38.82 15.03 18.18
C LEU A 136 -38.57 13.96 17.12
N LYS A 137 -39.44 13.87 16.10
CA LYS A 137 -39.27 12.89 15.01
C LYS A 137 -38.02 13.17 14.15
N GLN A 138 -37.72 14.44 13.87
CA GLN A 138 -36.48 14.83 13.21
C GLN A 138 -35.24 14.43 14.03
N LEU A 139 -35.26 14.67 15.35
CA LEU A 139 -34.17 14.26 16.25
C LEU A 139 -34.03 12.72 16.36
N GLU A 140 -35.12 11.96 16.34
CA GLU A 140 -35.07 10.50 16.29
C GLU A 140 -34.45 9.98 14.99
N ASP A 141 -34.75 10.58 13.85
CA ASP A 141 -34.20 10.18 12.56
C ASP A 141 -32.72 10.61 12.40
N GLU A 142 -32.32 11.75 13.00
CA GLU A 142 -30.91 12.11 13.19
C GLU A 142 -30.16 11.18 14.15
N LEU A 143 -30.81 10.67 15.19
CA LEU A 143 -30.19 9.71 16.11
C LEU A 143 -29.90 8.40 15.37
N LYS A 144 -30.88 7.88 14.61
CA LYS A 144 -30.73 6.65 13.79
C LYS A 144 -29.65 6.78 12.72
N SER A 145 -29.45 7.97 12.13
CA SER A 145 -28.36 8.16 11.15
C SER A 145 -26.99 8.22 11.82
N LYS A 146 -26.89 8.82 13.02
CA LYS A 146 -25.67 8.82 13.85
C LYS A 146 -25.34 7.41 14.38
N ASP A 147 -26.33 6.61 14.74
CA ASP A 147 -26.12 5.22 15.18
C ASP A 147 -25.56 4.34 14.04
N LYS A 148 -26.05 4.49 12.81
CA LYS A 148 -25.48 3.81 11.63
C LYS A 148 -24.04 4.24 11.34
N LEU A 149 -23.77 5.55 11.36
CA LEU A 149 -22.41 6.09 11.23
C LEU A 149 -21.48 5.57 12.33
N LYS A 150 -22.00 5.36 13.53
CA LYS A 150 -21.27 4.76 14.64
C LYS A 150 -20.96 3.28 14.39
N GLU A 151 -21.93 2.50 13.90
CA GLU A 151 -21.72 1.09 13.52
C GLU A 151 -20.65 0.96 12.41
N GLU A 152 -20.77 1.74 11.34
CA GLU A 152 -19.79 1.83 10.24
C GLU A 152 -18.39 2.21 10.75
N LEU A 153 -18.30 3.20 11.66
CA LEU A 153 -17.03 3.61 12.25
C LEU A 153 -16.43 2.52 13.15
N THR A 154 -17.23 1.81 13.95
CA THR A 154 -16.75 0.66 14.73
C THR A 154 -16.29 -0.49 13.84
N GLN A 155 -16.94 -0.74 12.69
CA GLN A 155 -16.48 -1.75 11.74
C GLN A 155 -15.11 -1.37 11.15
N SER A 156 -14.96 -0.13 10.68
CA SER A 156 -13.68 0.38 10.15
C SER A 156 -12.55 0.36 11.21
N ILE A 157 -12.86 0.68 12.48
CA ILE A 157 -11.89 0.56 13.60
C ILE A 157 -11.47 -0.90 13.82
N ASN A 158 -12.40 -1.85 13.75
CA ASN A 158 -12.08 -3.27 13.90
C ASN A 158 -11.21 -3.79 12.74
N GLU A 159 -11.52 -3.40 11.50
CA GLU A 159 -10.73 -3.74 10.30
C GLU A 159 -9.29 -3.18 10.43
N ALA A 160 -9.14 -1.90 10.77
CA ALA A 160 -7.83 -1.29 11.02
C ALA A 160 -7.09 -1.90 12.21
N SER A 161 -7.80 -2.41 13.23
CA SER A 161 -7.18 -3.11 14.37
C SER A 161 -6.63 -4.49 13.96
N ILE A 162 -7.34 -5.21 13.09
CA ILE A 162 -6.89 -6.50 12.54
C ILE A 162 -5.65 -6.29 11.65
N GLU A 163 -5.67 -5.27 10.79
CA GLU A 163 -4.54 -4.91 9.95
C GLU A 163 -3.30 -4.53 10.78
N LYS A 164 -3.48 -3.67 11.79
CA LYS A 164 -2.42 -3.29 12.75
C LYS A 164 -1.83 -4.51 13.46
N GLU A 165 -2.64 -5.51 13.83
CA GLU A 165 -2.12 -6.73 14.44
C GLU A 165 -1.40 -7.63 13.41
N GLY A 166 -1.87 -7.69 12.17
CA GLY A 166 -1.20 -8.35 11.04
C GLY A 166 0.19 -7.77 10.78
N LEU A 167 0.28 -6.44 10.63
CA LEU A 167 1.55 -5.72 10.47
C LEU A 167 2.47 -5.94 11.68
N LYS A 168 1.94 -5.91 12.91
CA LYS A 168 2.73 -6.20 14.11
C LYS A 168 3.32 -7.63 14.10
N ARG A 169 2.54 -8.62 13.66
CA ARG A 169 3.03 -10.01 13.50
C ARG A 169 4.08 -10.13 12.38
N GLN A 170 3.96 -9.34 11.31
CA GLN A 170 4.98 -9.28 10.25
C GLN A 170 6.28 -8.64 10.74
N VAL A 171 6.21 -7.52 11.45
CA VAL A 171 7.38 -6.87 12.06
C VAL A 171 8.07 -7.79 13.07
N GLN A 172 7.30 -8.54 13.88
CA GLN A 172 7.89 -9.53 14.80
C GLN A 172 8.66 -10.61 14.04
N ARG A 173 8.06 -11.23 13.01
CA ARG A 173 8.75 -12.25 12.18
C ARG A 173 10.04 -11.73 11.54
N LEU A 174 10.01 -10.51 11.02
CA LEU A 174 11.20 -9.87 10.45
C LEU A 174 12.25 -9.53 11.53
N SER A 175 11.83 -9.23 12.77
CA SER A 175 12.76 -9.07 13.89
C SER A 175 13.41 -10.41 14.23
N ASP A 176 12.61 -11.47 14.40
CA ASP A 176 13.09 -12.81 14.74
C ASP A 176 14.04 -13.37 13.65
N GLU A 177 13.76 -13.08 12.37
CA GLU A 177 14.62 -13.42 11.23
C GLU A 177 15.92 -12.61 11.21
N ASN A 178 15.88 -11.30 11.48
CA ASN A 178 17.08 -10.46 11.62
C ASN A 178 17.94 -10.88 12.81
N ASP A 179 17.34 -11.26 13.94
CA ASP A 179 18.05 -11.76 15.13
C ASP A 179 18.71 -13.13 14.85
N SER A 180 18.03 -14.01 14.09
CA SER A 180 18.61 -15.27 13.60
C SER A 180 19.78 -15.04 12.64
N LEU A 181 19.66 -14.10 11.70
CA LEU A 181 20.75 -13.74 10.78
C LEU A 181 21.92 -13.06 11.51
N LEU A 182 21.66 -12.24 12.53
CA LEU A 182 22.69 -11.68 13.41
C LEU A 182 23.44 -12.76 14.18
N ALA A 183 22.74 -13.77 14.70
CA ALA A 183 23.36 -14.91 15.36
C ALA A 183 24.26 -15.71 14.40
N GLN A 184 23.79 -16.00 13.18
CA GLN A 184 24.58 -16.68 12.14
C GLN A 184 25.81 -15.86 11.71
N LEU A 185 25.68 -14.53 11.58
CA LEU A 185 26.81 -13.65 11.28
C LEU A 185 27.84 -13.61 12.41
N GLN A 186 27.39 -13.60 13.68
CA GLN A 186 28.30 -13.70 14.83
C GLN A 186 29.00 -15.07 14.89
N GLU A 187 28.32 -16.16 14.53
CA GLU A 187 28.92 -17.49 14.48
C GLU A 187 30.01 -17.57 13.38
N LEU A 188 29.72 -17.09 12.17
CA LEU A 188 30.69 -16.97 11.08
C LEU A 188 31.88 -16.04 11.42
N GLU A 189 31.65 -14.92 12.11
CA GLU A 189 32.71 -14.03 12.57
C GLU A 189 33.59 -14.71 13.64
N ASN A 190 32.99 -15.50 14.54
CA ASN A 190 33.73 -16.26 15.55
C ASN A 190 34.59 -17.37 14.93
N ASP A 191 34.09 -18.08 13.93
CA ASP A 191 34.86 -19.13 13.24
C ASP A 191 35.96 -18.54 12.35
N GLN A 192 35.72 -17.44 11.62
CA GLN A 192 36.81 -16.71 10.95
C GLN A 192 37.89 -16.25 11.93
N ASN A 193 37.50 -15.73 13.09
CA ASN A 193 38.46 -15.34 14.13
C ASN A 193 39.22 -16.55 14.73
N ARG A 194 38.61 -17.75 14.79
CA ARG A 194 39.31 -18.99 15.18
C ARG A 194 40.33 -19.43 14.14
N ASP A 195 39.98 -19.39 12.86
CA ASP A 195 40.88 -19.79 11.77
C ASP A 195 42.06 -18.83 11.64
N ILE A 196 41.81 -17.51 11.64
CA ILE A 196 42.87 -16.49 11.68
C ILE A 196 43.80 -16.71 12.88
N LYS A 197 43.25 -17.07 14.05
CA LYS A 197 44.03 -17.36 15.26
C LYS A 197 44.84 -18.66 15.15
N LYS A 198 44.29 -19.72 14.54
CA LYS A 198 45.04 -20.96 14.21
C LYS A 198 46.21 -20.63 13.27
N ASP A 199 45.95 -19.92 12.17
CA ASP A 199 46.98 -19.53 11.20
C ASP A 199 48.09 -18.71 11.86
N HIS A 200 47.74 -17.68 12.63
CA HIS A 200 48.68 -16.88 13.41
C HIS A 200 49.47 -17.72 14.42
N GLN A 201 48.86 -18.71 15.08
CA GLN A 201 49.59 -19.64 15.95
C GLN A 201 50.59 -20.48 15.15
N THR A 202 50.24 -21.03 13.99
CA THR A 202 51.21 -21.81 13.18
C THR A 202 52.36 -20.94 12.66
N GLU A 203 52.11 -19.66 12.35
CA GLU A 203 53.14 -18.72 11.90
C GLU A 203 54.07 -18.31 13.05
N VAL A 204 53.51 -18.07 14.24
CA VAL A 204 54.29 -17.85 15.48
C VAL A 204 55.12 -19.09 15.85
N GLU A 205 54.61 -20.31 15.68
CA GLU A 205 55.39 -21.54 15.88
C GLU A 205 56.53 -21.69 14.85
N LYS A 206 56.28 -21.41 13.57
CA LYS A 206 57.32 -21.39 12.53
C LYS A 206 58.41 -20.36 12.86
N LEU A 207 58.03 -19.16 13.29
CA LEU A 207 58.96 -18.11 13.73
C LEU A 207 59.74 -18.51 14.98
N ASN A 208 59.09 -19.10 15.99
CA ASN A 208 59.76 -19.60 17.19
C ASN A 208 60.76 -20.71 16.87
N ASN A 209 60.41 -21.65 15.98
CA ASN A 209 61.32 -22.70 15.52
C ASN A 209 62.51 -22.12 14.72
N PHE A 210 62.31 -21.05 13.96
CA PHE A 210 63.40 -20.35 13.28
C PHE A 210 64.31 -19.59 14.26
N ILE A 211 63.73 -18.99 15.31
CA ILE A 211 64.47 -18.32 16.39
C ILE A 211 65.30 -19.34 17.18
N THR A 212 64.76 -20.52 17.53
CA THR A 212 65.53 -21.56 18.25
C THR A 212 66.67 -22.12 17.40
N ASP A 213 66.46 -22.34 16.10
CA ASP A 213 67.53 -22.73 15.16
C ASP A 213 68.62 -21.66 15.03
N LEU A 214 68.26 -20.37 15.01
CA LEU A 214 69.21 -19.26 15.02
C LEU A 214 69.96 -19.16 16.36
N SER A 215 69.26 -19.31 17.48
CA SER A 215 69.88 -19.33 18.82
C SER A 215 70.88 -20.47 18.94
N LYS A 216 70.55 -21.67 18.46
CA LYS A 216 71.46 -22.82 18.45
C LYS A 216 72.70 -22.58 17.59
N LYS A 217 72.55 -22.02 16.38
CA LYS A 217 73.69 -21.61 15.54
C LYS A 217 74.55 -20.52 16.20
N TYR A 218 73.92 -19.63 16.97
CA TYR A 218 74.64 -18.62 17.75
C TYR A 218 75.41 -19.25 18.91
N GLU A 219 74.84 -20.19 19.67
CA GLU A 219 75.53 -20.97 20.69
C GLU A 219 76.71 -21.76 20.12
N GLU A 220 76.55 -22.42 18.97
CA GLU A 220 77.64 -23.10 18.26
C GLU A 220 78.80 -22.13 17.94
N LYS A 221 78.48 -20.90 17.48
CA LYS A 221 79.48 -19.85 17.21
C LYS A 221 80.09 -19.23 18.47
N VAL A 222 79.34 -19.17 19.57
CA VAL A 222 79.87 -18.76 20.89
C VAL A 222 80.82 -19.82 21.42
N ASN A 223 80.50 -21.11 21.32
CA ASN A 223 81.37 -22.21 21.71
C ASN A 223 82.65 -22.28 20.86
N GLU A 224 82.56 -22.01 19.56
CA GLU A 224 83.73 -21.87 18.68
C GLU A 224 84.61 -20.67 19.11
N ASN A 225 84.01 -19.53 19.45
CA ASN A 225 84.73 -18.38 20.00
C ASN A 225 85.36 -18.68 21.37
N ILE A 226 84.71 -19.43 22.26
CA ILE A 226 85.27 -19.85 23.55
C ILE A 226 86.50 -20.74 23.33
N SER A 227 86.44 -21.69 22.39
CA SER A 227 87.59 -22.52 22.01
C SER A 227 88.76 -21.70 21.43
N LEU A 228 88.46 -20.69 20.61
CA LEU A 228 89.46 -19.72 20.14
C LEU A 228 90.01 -18.86 21.28
N GLN A 229 89.18 -18.47 22.25
CA GLN A 229 89.58 -17.69 23.42
C GLN A 229 90.47 -18.51 24.37
N ASP A 230 90.20 -19.79 24.59
CA ASP A 230 91.06 -20.74 25.29
C ASP A 230 92.43 -20.90 24.60
N LEU A 231 92.44 -20.90 23.26
CA LEU A 231 93.68 -20.95 22.47
C LEU A 231 94.46 -19.63 22.56
N VAL A 232 93.75 -18.49 22.53
CA VAL A 232 94.32 -17.16 22.80
C VAL A 232 94.83 -17.07 24.23
N GLU A 233 94.19 -17.69 25.22
CA GLU A 233 94.66 -17.69 26.62
C GLU A 233 95.83 -18.64 26.85
N LYS A 234 95.89 -19.79 26.17
CA LYS A 234 97.11 -20.63 26.11
C LYS A 234 98.28 -19.91 25.44
N ASN A 235 98.03 -19.00 24.51
CA ASN A 235 99.07 -18.16 23.92
C ASN A 235 99.36 -16.91 24.77
N SER A 236 98.36 -16.34 25.45
CA SER A 236 98.52 -15.20 26.35
C SER A 236 99.23 -15.60 27.64
N THR A 237 99.12 -16.85 28.10
CA THR A 237 99.93 -17.39 29.21
C THR A 237 101.37 -17.66 28.81
N LYS A 238 101.66 -18.04 27.55
CA LYS A 238 103.03 -18.04 27.02
C LYS A 238 103.60 -16.62 26.92
N ILE A 239 102.81 -15.66 26.40
CA ILE A 239 103.18 -14.25 26.35
C ILE A 239 103.33 -13.67 27.76
N LYS A 240 102.49 -14.02 28.73
CA LYS A 240 102.61 -13.61 30.13
C LYS A 240 103.85 -14.19 30.80
N LYS A 241 104.31 -15.40 30.46
CA LYS A 241 105.62 -15.91 30.91
C LYS A 241 106.77 -15.08 30.34
N LEU A 242 106.72 -14.75 29.04
CA LEU A 242 107.70 -13.86 28.39
C LEU A 242 107.63 -12.41 28.92
N ILE A 243 106.45 -11.92 29.32
CA ILE A 243 106.27 -10.61 29.95
C ILE A 243 106.69 -10.63 31.42
N GLN A 244 106.51 -11.74 32.13
CA GLN A 244 106.94 -11.89 33.53
C GLN A 244 108.47 -11.89 33.64
N GLU A 245 109.15 -12.47 32.63
CA GLU A 245 110.60 -12.38 32.44
C GLU A 245 111.08 -10.95 32.09
N VAL A 246 110.17 -10.06 31.65
CA VAL A 246 110.43 -8.63 31.34
C VAL A 246 109.95 -7.70 32.46
N SER A 247 109.00 -8.12 33.31
CA SER A 247 108.33 -7.27 34.31
C SER A 247 108.95 -7.33 35.72
N GLU A 248 109.98 -8.14 35.96
CA GLU A 248 110.79 -8.04 37.19
C GLU A 248 111.57 -6.71 37.31
N LEU A 249 111.51 -5.84 36.28
CA LEU A 249 112.30 -4.60 36.19
C LEU A 249 111.55 -3.29 36.46
N ARG A 250 110.24 -3.26 36.78
CA ARG A 250 109.62 -2.01 37.31
C ARG A 250 108.28 -2.13 38.04
N GLU A 251 108.29 -1.63 39.27
CA GLU A 251 107.13 -1.41 40.16
C GLU A 251 106.84 0.13 40.28
N PRO A 252 105.87 0.64 41.08
CA PRO A 252 104.67 1.27 40.52
C PRO A 252 104.37 2.69 41.07
N VAL A 253 103.11 3.17 40.90
CA VAL A 253 102.20 3.78 41.89
C VAL A 253 101.23 4.80 41.25
N LEU A 254 99.98 4.79 41.71
CA LEU A 254 98.84 5.64 41.32
C LEU A 254 98.42 6.58 42.48
N SER A 255 97.43 7.45 42.17
CA SER A 255 96.60 8.29 43.07
C SER A 255 97.23 9.62 43.58
N GLN A 256 96.48 10.71 43.79
CA GLN A 256 95.07 10.79 44.22
C GLN A 256 94.36 12.12 43.83
N ASP A 257 93.02 12.07 43.82
CA ASP A 257 92.05 13.15 43.58
C ASP A 257 91.82 14.10 44.79
N GLU A 258 91.10 15.22 44.55
CA GLU A 258 89.91 15.71 45.30
C GLU A 258 89.79 17.25 45.39
N SER A 259 88.92 17.87 44.57
CA SER A 259 88.41 19.25 44.82
C SER A 259 87.13 19.66 44.06
N LEU A 260 86.61 18.87 43.11
CA LEU A 260 85.66 19.39 42.09
C LEU A 260 84.16 19.35 42.47
N ASN A 261 83.78 18.80 43.64
CA ASN A 261 82.41 18.30 43.86
C ASN A 261 81.34 19.35 44.25
N SER A 262 81.68 20.55 44.70
CA SER A 262 80.66 21.53 45.16
C SER A 262 80.01 22.33 44.03
N ALA A 263 80.72 22.59 42.93
CA ALA A 263 80.25 23.43 41.83
C ALA A 263 79.14 22.80 40.97
N VAL A 264 79.04 21.46 40.96
CA VAL A 264 78.11 20.72 40.10
C VAL A 264 76.65 20.85 40.58
N HIS A 265 76.42 20.93 41.90
CA HIS A 265 75.07 20.84 42.47
C HIS A 265 74.18 22.04 42.14
N VAL A 266 74.72 23.26 42.20
CA VAL A 266 73.95 24.50 41.94
C VAL A 266 73.52 24.58 40.47
N ARG A 267 74.40 24.17 39.54
CA ARG A 267 74.12 24.14 38.09
C ARG A 267 72.97 23.19 37.75
N ALA A 268 72.90 22.04 38.43
CA ALA A 268 71.87 21.03 38.21
C ALA A 268 70.44 21.46 38.62
N GLN A 269 70.30 22.39 39.57
CA GLN A 269 68.98 22.91 39.97
C GLN A 269 68.42 23.91 38.95
N TYR A 270 69.24 24.83 38.45
CA TYR A 270 68.82 25.85 37.48
C TYR A 270 68.32 25.23 36.17
N GLU A 271 69.02 24.19 35.68
CA GLU A 271 68.60 23.45 34.48
C GLU A 271 67.23 22.76 34.63
N LYS A 272 66.88 22.26 35.82
CA LYS A 272 65.59 21.57 36.04
C LYS A 272 64.40 22.53 35.85
N CYS A 273 64.53 23.78 36.30
CA CYS A 273 63.50 24.81 36.12
C CYS A 273 63.35 25.21 34.64
N VAL A 274 64.47 25.40 33.94
CA VAL A 274 64.47 25.72 32.49
C VAL A 274 63.83 24.60 31.67
N ARG A 275 64.12 23.33 31.97
CA ARG A 275 63.50 22.17 31.30
C ARG A 275 61.97 22.14 31.50
N LYS A 276 61.47 22.41 32.73
CA LYS A 276 60.01 22.47 32.99
C LYS A 276 59.33 23.56 32.17
N LEU A 277 59.89 24.77 32.13
CA LEU A 277 59.33 25.88 31.33
C LEU A 277 59.33 25.55 29.83
N LYS A 278 60.37 24.87 29.33
CA LYS A 278 60.42 24.43 27.93
C LYS A 278 59.28 23.46 27.59
N VAL A 279 59.03 22.46 28.44
CA VAL A 279 57.93 21.48 28.26
C VAL A 279 56.56 22.15 28.30
N TYR A 280 56.34 23.16 29.16
CA TYR A 280 55.07 23.90 29.15
C TYR A 280 54.89 24.73 27.88
N ARG A 281 55.96 25.36 27.36
CA ARG A 281 55.92 26.07 26.07
C ARG A 281 55.62 25.12 24.91
N GLU A 282 56.29 23.97 24.85
CA GLU A 282 56.06 22.94 23.83
C GLU A 282 54.61 22.41 23.88
N LYS A 283 54.04 22.20 25.08
CA LYS A 283 52.63 21.83 25.25
C LYS A 283 51.65 22.92 24.78
N ILE A 284 51.93 24.20 25.04
CA ILE A 284 51.08 25.31 24.58
C ILE A 284 51.13 25.46 23.06
N CYS A 285 52.32 25.33 22.44
CA CYS A 285 52.46 25.30 20.99
C CYS A 285 51.66 24.14 20.37
N GLY A 286 51.80 22.92 20.89
CA GLY A 286 51.04 21.76 20.38
C GLY A 286 49.52 21.85 20.59
N ILE A 287 49.03 22.61 21.56
CA ILE A 287 47.59 22.93 21.69
C ILE A 287 47.17 23.95 20.62
N SER A 288 47.99 24.95 20.34
CA SER A 288 47.73 25.95 19.30
C SER A 288 47.67 25.32 17.91
N GLU A 289 48.64 24.45 17.57
CA GLU A 289 48.69 23.70 16.30
C GLU A 289 47.45 22.80 16.12
N ARG A 290 47.02 22.10 17.19
CA ARG A 290 45.78 21.31 17.16
C ARG A 290 44.53 22.15 16.99
N PHE A 291 44.52 23.37 17.52
CA PHE A 291 43.37 24.29 17.36
C PHE A 291 43.29 24.86 15.94
N GLU A 292 44.44 25.13 15.30
CA GLU A 292 44.48 25.50 13.88
C GLU A 292 44.05 24.33 12.97
N LEU A 293 44.51 23.11 13.26
CA LEU A 293 44.08 21.91 12.52
C LEU A 293 42.57 21.66 12.67
N LEU A 294 42.04 21.74 13.89
CA LEU A 294 40.60 21.58 14.14
C LEU A 294 39.75 22.67 13.44
N LYS A 295 40.33 23.86 13.22
CA LYS A 295 39.71 24.93 12.45
C LYS A 295 39.71 24.61 10.95
N SER A 296 40.81 24.12 10.38
CA SER A 296 40.81 23.67 8.99
C SER A 296 39.87 22.48 8.77
N ASP A 297 39.82 21.53 9.70
CA ASP A 297 38.93 20.37 9.62
C ASP A 297 37.46 20.81 9.65
N LYS A 298 37.11 21.78 10.51
CA LYS A 298 35.79 22.41 10.54
C LYS A 298 35.45 23.09 9.21
N ASP A 299 36.38 23.85 8.62
CA ASP A 299 36.13 24.55 7.36
C ASP A 299 35.96 23.56 6.19
N VAL A 300 36.72 22.46 6.18
CA VAL A 300 36.56 21.32 5.23
C VAL A 300 35.23 20.58 5.45
N LEU A 301 34.81 20.32 6.69
CA LEU A 301 33.51 19.73 7.02
C LEU A 301 32.34 20.62 6.57
N VAL A 302 32.46 21.94 6.72
CA VAL A 302 31.47 22.90 6.25
C VAL A 302 31.46 22.99 4.72
N SER A 303 32.61 22.91 4.03
CA SER A 303 32.65 22.91 2.56
C SER A 303 32.06 21.62 1.99
N THR A 304 32.47 20.46 2.47
CA THR A 304 31.95 19.15 2.03
C THR A 304 30.47 19.00 2.34
N THR A 305 29.98 19.45 3.51
CA THR A 305 28.53 19.42 3.82
C THR A 305 27.73 20.32 2.87
N LYS A 306 28.27 21.49 2.49
CA LYS A 306 27.66 22.34 1.46
C LYS A 306 27.67 21.66 0.08
N GLU A 307 28.76 21.00 -0.29
CA GLU A 307 28.86 20.24 -1.54
C GLU A 307 27.88 19.05 -1.57
N TYR A 308 27.80 18.25 -0.50
CA TYR A 308 26.80 17.19 -0.35
C TYR A 308 25.37 17.74 -0.40
N SER A 309 25.06 18.86 0.27
CA SER A 309 23.72 19.47 0.16
C SER A 309 23.37 19.88 -1.28
N ARG A 310 24.35 20.41 -2.03
CA ARG A 310 24.20 20.78 -3.45
C ARG A 310 24.09 19.56 -4.36
N CYS A 311 24.81 18.47 -4.08
CA CYS A 311 24.69 17.20 -4.80
C CYS A 311 23.34 16.52 -4.51
N ILE A 312 22.86 16.54 -3.26
CA ILE A 312 21.52 16.06 -2.89
C ILE A 312 20.44 16.83 -3.65
N SER A 313 20.50 18.17 -3.70
CA SER A 313 19.53 18.95 -4.49
C SER A 313 19.60 18.68 -6.00
N LYS A 314 20.79 18.37 -6.54
CA LYS A 314 20.94 17.93 -7.94
C LYS A 314 20.31 16.55 -8.15
N TRP A 315 20.64 15.58 -7.31
CA TRP A 315 20.09 14.22 -7.39
C TRP A 315 18.57 14.21 -7.19
N GLN A 316 18.02 15.01 -6.27
CA GLN A 316 16.58 15.20 -6.13
C GLN A 316 15.94 15.70 -7.44
N LYS A 317 16.58 16.64 -8.14
CA LYS A 317 16.12 17.12 -9.45
C LYS A 317 16.26 16.08 -10.54
N GLU A 318 17.41 15.38 -10.62
CA GLU A 318 17.66 14.32 -11.61
C GLU A 318 16.75 13.10 -11.41
N ILE A 319 16.43 12.73 -10.16
CA ILE A 319 15.47 11.68 -9.79
C ILE A 319 14.03 12.12 -10.13
N ALA A 320 13.68 13.39 -9.91
CA ALA A 320 12.38 13.91 -10.36
C ALA A 320 12.26 13.92 -11.90
N GLU A 321 13.33 14.30 -12.60
CA GLU A 321 13.41 14.29 -14.07
C GLU A 321 13.48 12.89 -14.67
N SER A 322 14.05 11.89 -13.97
CA SER A 322 14.04 10.49 -14.40
C SER A 322 12.71 9.80 -14.08
N SER A 323 12.11 10.08 -12.92
CA SER A 323 10.80 9.59 -12.53
C SER A 323 9.69 10.10 -13.46
N THR A 324 9.69 11.40 -13.79
CA THR A 324 8.75 11.96 -14.79
C THR A 324 8.95 11.37 -16.19
N ARG A 325 10.20 11.15 -16.63
CA ARG A 325 10.49 10.40 -17.87
C ARG A 325 10.00 8.96 -17.82
N MET A 326 10.19 8.25 -16.72
CA MET A 326 9.73 6.86 -16.53
C MET A 326 8.19 6.78 -16.54
N ILE A 327 7.50 7.71 -15.87
CA ILE A 327 6.03 7.83 -15.90
C ILE A 327 5.53 8.12 -17.32
N ALA A 328 6.24 8.95 -18.11
CA ALA A 328 5.90 9.21 -19.50
C ALA A 328 6.09 7.96 -20.40
N ILE A 329 7.18 7.20 -20.20
CA ILE A 329 7.43 5.94 -20.92
C ILE A 329 6.37 4.88 -20.56
N ILE A 330 6.00 4.75 -19.27
CA ILE A 330 4.93 3.85 -18.83
C ILE A 330 3.59 4.25 -19.45
N LYS A 331 3.25 5.55 -19.48
CA LYS A 331 2.02 6.04 -20.15
C LYS A 331 2.00 5.70 -21.65
N LYS A 332 3.13 5.90 -22.36
CA LYS A 332 3.25 5.53 -23.77
C LYS A 332 3.12 4.02 -23.97
N SER A 333 3.83 3.22 -23.19
CA SER A 333 3.74 1.75 -23.23
C SER A 333 2.32 1.24 -22.97
N ASN A 334 1.58 1.83 -22.04
CA ASN A 334 0.18 1.46 -21.78
C ASN A 334 -0.73 1.82 -22.96
N GLN A 335 -0.49 2.95 -23.64
CA GLN A 335 -1.22 3.34 -24.84
C GLN A 335 -0.89 2.41 -26.02
N ASP A 336 0.37 2.00 -26.17
CA ASP A 336 0.80 1.02 -27.17
C ASP A 336 0.19 -0.36 -26.88
N ILE A 337 0.10 -0.80 -25.62
CA ILE A 337 -0.59 -2.05 -25.21
C ILE A 337 -2.06 -2.01 -25.62
N LEU A 338 -2.80 -0.94 -25.30
CA LEU A 338 -4.21 -0.81 -25.71
C LEU A 338 -4.40 -0.91 -27.22
N SER A 339 -3.49 -0.33 -28.01
CA SER A 339 -3.55 -0.45 -29.49
C SER A 339 -3.30 -1.88 -29.98
N ARG A 340 -2.43 -2.63 -29.28
CA ARG A 340 -2.14 -4.04 -29.58
C ARG A 340 -3.28 -4.94 -29.17
N ASP A 341 -3.97 -4.65 -28.07
CA ASP A 341 -5.15 -5.41 -27.63
C ASP A 341 -6.32 -5.25 -28.63
N GLU A 342 -6.52 -4.05 -29.19
CA GLU A 342 -7.46 -3.85 -30.30
C GLU A 342 -7.09 -4.67 -31.54
N ASP A 343 -5.81 -4.74 -31.90
CA ASP A 343 -5.35 -5.51 -33.07
C ASP A 343 -5.37 -7.02 -32.82
N ILE A 344 -5.09 -7.47 -31.60
CA ILE A 344 -5.29 -8.86 -31.16
C ILE A 344 -6.78 -9.20 -31.28
N ALA A 345 -7.70 -8.36 -30.80
CA ALA A 345 -9.14 -8.60 -30.95
C ALA A 345 -9.59 -8.71 -32.42
N LYS A 346 -9.02 -7.88 -33.32
CA LYS A 346 -9.25 -7.97 -34.78
C LYS A 346 -8.69 -9.27 -35.37
N LEU A 347 -7.54 -9.76 -34.88
CA LEU A 347 -6.93 -11.02 -35.31
C LEU A 347 -7.68 -12.24 -34.76
N THR A 348 -8.08 -12.26 -33.49
CA THR A 348 -8.93 -13.29 -32.89
C THR A 348 -10.23 -13.45 -33.66
N LYS A 349 -10.89 -12.34 -34.04
CA LYS A 349 -12.09 -12.39 -34.87
C LYS A 349 -11.82 -13.02 -36.24
N LYS A 350 -10.71 -12.67 -36.91
CA LYS A 350 -10.32 -13.30 -38.19
C LYS A 350 -9.98 -14.79 -38.05
N ILE A 351 -9.37 -15.20 -36.94
CA ILE A 351 -9.10 -16.61 -36.65
C ILE A 351 -10.43 -17.36 -36.48
N GLN A 352 -11.36 -16.82 -35.71
CA GLN A 352 -12.70 -17.39 -35.53
C GLN A 352 -13.49 -17.49 -36.84
N ASP A 353 -13.43 -16.45 -37.70
CA ASP A 353 -14.03 -16.48 -39.04
C ASP A 353 -13.38 -17.57 -39.91
N LEU A 354 -12.04 -17.70 -39.89
CA LEU A 354 -11.32 -18.74 -40.63
C LEU A 354 -11.60 -20.17 -40.11
N GLU A 355 -11.69 -20.36 -38.80
CA GLU A 355 -12.06 -21.63 -38.17
C GLU A 355 -13.47 -22.06 -38.62
N SER A 356 -14.44 -21.13 -38.67
CA SER A 356 -15.79 -21.42 -39.18
C SER A 356 -15.82 -21.78 -40.68
N SER A 357 -14.86 -21.26 -41.46
CA SER A 357 -14.68 -21.66 -42.86
C SER A 357 -13.97 -23.02 -43.01
N ALA A 358 -13.13 -23.39 -42.05
CA ALA A 358 -12.44 -24.67 -42.03
C ALA A 358 -13.38 -25.81 -41.61
N THR A 359 -14.25 -25.62 -40.61
CA THR A 359 -15.23 -26.64 -40.20
C THR A 359 -16.19 -26.99 -41.34
N THR A 360 -16.77 -25.99 -42.01
CA THR A 360 -17.65 -26.18 -43.17
C THR A 360 -16.94 -26.85 -44.35
N ALA A 361 -15.65 -26.60 -44.56
CA ALA A 361 -14.84 -27.34 -45.55
C ALA A 361 -14.63 -28.81 -45.14
N THR A 362 -14.34 -29.09 -43.85
CA THR A 362 -14.15 -30.46 -43.36
C THR A 362 -15.42 -31.30 -43.48
N GLU A 363 -16.59 -30.73 -43.16
CA GLU A 363 -17.89 -31.40 -43.32
C GLU A 363 -18.16 -31.77 -44.78
N SER A 364 -17.82 -30.89 -45.73
CA SER A 364 -17.97 -31.18 -47.16
C SER A 364 -17.03 -32.29 -47.64
N THR A 365 -15.78 -32.35 -47.16
CA THR A 365 -14.87 -33.47 -47.48
C THR A 365 -15.28 -34.79 -46.84
N ASN A 366 -15.89 -34.76 -45.65
CA ASN A 366 -16.28 -35.99 -44.94
C ASN A 366 -17.42 -36.72 -45.67
N ASN A 367 -18.37 -35.97 -46.23
CA ASN A 367 -19.45 -36.53 -47.06
C ASN A 367 -18.89 -37.21 -48.33
N SER A 368 -17.91 -36.61 -49.02
CA SER A 368 -17.28 -37.24 -50.19
C SER A 368 -16.46 -38.48 -49.82
N ASN A 369 -15.79 -38.50 -48.67
CA ASN A 369 -15.09 -39.70 -48.20
C ASN A 369 -16.06 -40.87 -47.93
N GLN A 370 -17.25 -40.57 -47.40
CA GLN A 370 -18.29 -41.57 -47.15
C GLN A 370 -18.83 -42.19 -48.46
N ASP A 371 -18.95 -41.39 -49.52
CA ASP A 371 -19.29 -41.89 -50.87
C ASP A 371 -18.19 -42.80 -51.43
N PHE A 372 -16.90 -42.41 -51.33
CA PHE A 372 -15.78 -43.23 -51.80
C PHE A 372 -15.64 -44.56 -51.05
N GLU A 373 -15.89 -44.56 -49.74
CA GLU A 373 -15.86 -45.79 -48.92
C GLU A 373 -16.96 -46.78 -49.34
N SER A 374 -18.14 -46.27 -49.75
CA SER A 374 -19.21 -47.09 -50.33
C SER A 374 -18.81 -47.75 -51.67
N GLU A 375 -17.94 -47.10 -52.45
CA GLU A 375 -17.50 -47.59 -53.76
C GLU A 375 -16.39 -48.65 -53.63
N ILE A 376 -15.46 -48.46 -52.67
CA ILE A 376 -14.43 -49.45 -52.31
C ILE A 376 -15.08 -50.77 -51.85
N GLN A 377 -16.17 -50.71 -51.11
CA GLN A 377 -16.89 -51.89 -50.64
C GLN A 377 -17.52 -52.69 -51.79
N LYS A 378 -17.99 -52.03 -52.86
CA LYS A 378 -18.51 -52.70 -54.08
C LYS A 378 -17.39 -53.41 -54.85
N LEU A 379 -16.22 -52.78 -54.96
CA LEU A 379 -15.07 -53.34 -55.70
C LEU A 379 -14.48 -54.58 -55.01
N LYS A 380 -14.46 -54.64 -53.68
CA LYS A 380 -14.00 -55.84 -52.94
C LYS A 380 -14.83 -57.08 -53.28
N ASN A 381 -16.15 -56.97 -53.32
CA ASN A 381 -17.05 -58.10 -53.58
C ASN A 381 -16.83 -58.71 -54.99
N ILE A 382 -16.46 -57.88 -55.98
CA ILE A 382 -16.20 -58.33 -57.36
C ILE A 382 -14.90 -59.14 -57.48
N ILE A 383 -13.88 -58.83 -56.65
CA ILE A 383 -12.61 -59.57 -56.62
C ILE A 383 -12.83 -60.98 -56.02
N GLU A 384 -13.64 -61.08 -54.97
CA GLU A 384 -13.89 -62.35 -54.26
C GLU A 384 -14.69 -63.37 -55.11
N GLU A 385 -15.51 -62.92 -56.06
CA GLU A 385 -16.13 -63.81 -57.07
C GLU A 385 -15.11 -64.32 -58.10
N LYS A 386 -14.14 -63.49 -58.50
CA LYS A 386 -13.15 -63.84 -59.53
C LYS A 386 -12.18 -64.94 -59.06
N GLU A 387 -11.70 -64.86 -57.82
CA GLU A 387 -10.73 -65.83 -57.28
C GLU A 387 -11.30 -67.25 -57.21
N LYS A 388 -12.58 -67.41 -56.87
CA LYS A 388 -13.25 -68.73 -56.85
C LYS A 388 -13.30 -69.41 -58.22
N SER A 389 -13.32 -68.65 -59.32
CA SER A 389 -13.38 -69.23 -60.68
C SER A 389 -12.06 -69.86 -61.15
N PHE A 390 -10.91 -69.36 -60.71
CA PHE A 390 -9.60 -69.85 -61.16
C PHE A 390 -9.14 -71.14 -60.44
N GLU A 391 -9.66 -71.42 -59.25
CA GLU A 391 -9.29 -72.62 -58.48
C GLU A 391 -9.91 -73.92 -59.07
N GLU A 392 -11.00 -73.81 -59.85
CA GLU A 392 -11.67 -74.96 -60.48
C GLU A 392 -10.98 -75.44 -61.77
N GLU A 393 -10.42 -74.54 -62.58
CA GLU A 393 -9.72 -74.90 -63.82
C GLU A 393 -8.42 -75.69 -63.55
N ARG A 394 -7.76 -75.41 -62.42
CA ARG A 394 -6.43 -75.95 -62.09
C ARG A 394 -6.39 -77.46 -61.84
N LYS A 395 -7.54 -78.10 -61.60
CA LYS A 395 -7.65 -79.53 -61.23
C LYS A 395 -7.73 -80.52 -62.40
N LYS A 396 -7.85 -80.07 -63.67
CA LYS A 396 -8.17 -80.96 -64.81
C LYS A 396 -6.99 -81.48 -65.66
N PHE A 397 -5.72 -81.13 -65.36
CA PHE A 397 -4.63 -81.20 -66.37
C PHE A 397 -3.39 -82.07 -66.04
N LYS A 398 -3.50 -83.22 -65.35
CA LYS A 398 -2.34 -84.14 -65.13
C LYS A 398 -2.64 -85.66 -65.14
N SER A 399 -2.59 -86.31 -66.31
CA SER A 399 -2.15 -87.73 -66.46
C SER A 399 -2.14 -88.23 -67.93
N THR A 400 -1.08 -88.96 -68.35
CA THR A 400 -0.88 -89.91 -69.50
C THR A 400 0.54 -89.74 -70.12
N ALA A 401 1.26 -90.70 -70.72
CA ALA A 401 1.25 -92.19 -70.76
C ALA A 401 2.61 -92.71 -71.32
N LYS A 402 2.96 -94.01 -71.19
CA LYS A 402 4.09 -94.73 -71.88
C LYS A 402 3.86 -96.26 -71.92
N LYS A 403 4.41 -96.99 -72.93
CA LYS A 403 4.60 -98.48 -72.94
C LYS A 403 5.68 -98.96 -73.99
N PRO A 404 6.24 -100.21 -73.88
CA PRO A 404 7.44 -100.70 -74.62
C PRO A 404 7.08 -101.60 -75.86
N THR A 405 7.84 -102.57 -76.42
CA THR A 405 8.53 -103.79 -75.88
C THR A 405 9.89 -104.11 -76.60
N VAL A 406 10.37 -105.38 -76.65
CA VAL A 406 11.74 -105.86 -77.01
C VAL A 406 11.70 -107.34 -77.50
N LEU A 407 12.89 -107.90 -77.82
CA LEU A 407 13.33 -109.32 -77.85
C LEU A 407 12.92 -110.20 -79.07
N ASP A 408 13.90 -110.58 -79.93
CA ASP A 408 13.90 -111.76 -80.84
C ASP A 408 15.04 -111.81 -81.91
N LEU A 409 16.06 -110.94 -81.85
CA LEU A 409 17.31 -111.11 -82.62
C LEU A 409 18.54 -111.33 -81.71
N GLU A 410 18.30 -111.67 -80.43
CA GLU A 410 19.29 -111.61 -79.34
C GLU A 410 20.66 -112.21 -79.61
N ILE A 411 20.79 -113.24 -80.45
CA ILE A 411 22.04 -114.01 -80.51
C ILE A 411 23.02 -113.47 -81.56
N GLU A 412 22.56 -113.05 -82.75
CA GLU A 412 23.38 -112.17 -83.62
C GLU A 412 23.49 -110.77 -83.00
N ALA A 413 22.44 -110.37 -82.28
CA ALA A 413 22.49 -109.21 -81.42
C ALA A 413 23.32 -109.44 -80.15
N TYR A 414 23.96 -110.57 -79.84
CA TYR A 414 24.89 -110.62 -78.68
C TYR A 414 26.27 -110.07 -79.06
N GLU A 415 26.70 -110.27 -80.30
CA GLU A 415 27.94 -109.68 -80.82
C GLU A 415 27.70 -108.23 -81.29
N LYS A 416 26.60 -107.97 -82.00
CA LYS A 416 26.17 -106.58 -82.28
C LYS A 416 25.76 -105.82 -81.02
N THR A 417 25.22 -106.45 -79.97
CA THR A 417 25.09 -105.76 -78.66
C THR A 417 26.37 -105.69 -77.88
N LEU A 418 27.43 -106.46 -78.14
CA LEU A 418 28.73 -106.14 -77.53
C LEU A 418 29.29 -104.83 -78.12
N ASP A 419 29.21 -104.68 -79.45
CA ASP A 419 29.60 -103.46 -80.15
C ASP A 419 28.64 -102.28 -79.89
N GLU A 420 27.33 -102.52 -79.81
CA GLU A 420 26.36 -101.51 -79.38
C GLU A 420 26.40 -101.26 -77.88
N LEU A 421 26.81 -102.20 -77.02
CA LEU A 421 27.04 -101.94 -75.59
C LEU A 421 28.33 -101.15 -75.43
N SER A 422 29.36 -101.39 -76.24
CA SER A 422 30.55 -100.54 -76.29
C SER A 422 30.16 -99.12 -76.76
N LYS A 423 29.44 -98.98 -77.88
CA LYS A 423 28.93 -97.68 -78.34
C LYS A 423 27.92 -97.04 -77.40
N LYS A 424 27.06 -97.79 -76.71
CA LYS A 424 26.14 -97.28 -75.66
C LYS A 424 26.89 -96.96 -74.38
N LEU A 425 27.98 -97.65 -74.06
CA LEU A 425 28.86 -97.36 -72.93
C LEU A 425 29.66 -96.08 -73.20
N ASP A 426 30.16 -95.89 -74.42
CA ASP A 426 30.86 -94.67 -74.82
C ASP A 426 29.91 -93.49 -75.02
N ALA A 427 28.70 -93.72 -75.56
CA ALA A 427 27.63 -92.72 -75.53
C ALA A 427 27.13 -92.42 -74.11
N LYS A 428 27.13 -93.41 -73.20
CA LYS A 428 26.84 -93.19 -71.78
C LYS A 428 27.97 -92.48 -71.07
N LYS A 429 29.25 -92.74 -71.40
CA LYS A 429 30.39 -91.93 -70.92
C LYS A 429 30.30 -90.50 -71.45
N SER A 430 29.94 -90.29 -72.73
CA SER A 430 29.69 -88.94 -73.27
C SER A 430 28.56 -88.26 -72.48
N GLN A 431 27.42 -88.92 -72.30
CA GLN A 431 26.33 -88.40 -71.47
C GLN A 431 26.71 -88.21 -70.01
N THR A 432 27.58 -89.04 -69.43
CA THR A 432 28.09 -88.85 -68.06
C THR A 432 29.01 -87.65 -68.00
N ASN A 433 29.89 -87.44 -68.98
CA ASN A 433 30.77 -86.27 -69.07
C ASN A 433 29.96 -84.99 -69.32
N GLU A 434 28.93 -85.02 -70.17
CA GLU A 434 27.99 -83.92 -70.42
C GLU A 434 27.17 -83.60 -69.16
N LEU A 435 26.74 -84.63 -68.41
CA LEU A 435 26.09 -84.46 -67.11
C LEU A 435 27.07 -83.92 -66.05
N GLU A 436 28.32 -84.33 -66.06
CA GLU A 436 29.37 -83.86 -65.14
C GLU A 436 29.77 -82.40 -65.45
N GLU A 437 29.85 -82.03 -66.72
CA GLU A 437 30.11 -80.65 -67.17
C GLU A 437 28.91 -79.74 -66.88
N THR A 438 27.67 -80.21 -67.09
CA THR A 438 26.47 -79.44 -66.68
C THR A 438 26.33 -79.34 -65.16
N ILE A 439 26.69 -80.37 -64.38
CA ILE A 439 26.80 -80.31 -62.92
C ILE A 439 27.88 -79.31 -62.49
N LYS A 440 29.01 -79.21 -63.23
CA LYS A 440 30.06 -78.23 -62.96
C LYS A 440 29.58 -76.80 -63.20
N VAL A 441 28.94 -76.54 -64.33
CA VAL A 441 28.32 -75.22 -64.63
C VAL A 441 27.21 -74.88 -63.62
N GLN A 442 26.43 -75.88 -63.18
CA GLN A 442 25.44 -75.70 -62.11
C GLN A 442 26.08 -75.40 -60.74
N ASN A 443 27.25 -75.98 -60.42
CA ASN A 443 28.00 -75.63 -59.22
C ASN A 443 28.63 -74.23 -59.30
N GLU A 444 29.17 -73.84 -60.45
CA GLU A 444 29.72 -72.49 -60.66
C GLU A 444 28.64 -71.41 -60.56
N THR A 445 27.47 -71.64 -61.15
CA THR A 445 26.30 -70.76 -61.01
C THR A 445 25.72 -70.77 -59.58
N MET A 446 25.66 -71.93 -58.91
CA MET A 446 25.26 -72.00 -57.49
C MET A 446 26.24 -71.24 -56.58
N ASN A 447 27.54 -71.30 -56.83
CA ASN A 447 28.54 -70.56 -56.08
C ASN A 447 28.44 -69.04 -56.34
N SER A 448 28.16 -68.63 -57.58
CA SER A 448 27.83 -67.23 -57.91
C SER A 448 26.59 -66.74 -57.16
N MET A 449 25.50 -67.53 -57.16
CA MET A 449 24.28 -67.21 -56.41
C MET A 449 24.52 -67.15 -54.90
N LYS A 450 25.30 -68.07 -54.31
CA LYS A 450 25.70 -68.01 -52.90
C LYS A 450 26.50 -66.75 -52.56
N SER A 451 27.42 -66.34 -53.45
CA SER A 451 28.17 -65.09 -53.29
C SER A 451 27.25 -63.87 -53.33
N GLN A 452 26.28 -63.85 -54.27
CA GLN A 452 25.27 -62.78 -54.37
C GLN A 452 24.36 -62.73 -53.13
N ILE A 453 23.89 -63.89 -52.63
CA ILE A 453 23.12 -63.99 -51.38
C ILE A 453 23.94 -63.42 -50.22
N SER A 454 25.21 -63.79 -50.07
CA SER A 454 26.08 -63.25 -49.01
C SER A 454 26.28 -61.73 -49.11
N THR A 455 26.44 -61.17 -50.31
CA THR A 455 26.49 -59.71 -50.47
C THR A 455 25.17 -59.01 -50.17
N LEU A 456 24.03 -59.63 -50.49
CA LEU A 456 22.70 -59.11 -50.15
C LEU A 456 22.41 -59.20 -48.66
N GLU A 457 22.84 -60.27 -47.99
CA GLU A 457 22.77 -60.41 -46.52
C GLU A 457 23.65 -59.39 -45.80
N ALA A 458 24.86 -59.14 -46.31
CA ALA A 458 25.75 -58.09 -45.80
C ALA A 458 25.13 -56.69 -45.97
N ASN A 459 24.58 -56.39 -47.15
CA ASN A 459 23.88 -55.13 -47.41
C ASN A 459 22.62 -54.97 -46.55
N LEU A 460 21.84 -56.03 -46.35
CA LEU A 460 20.66 -56.04 -45.48
C LEU A 460 21.02 -55.77 -44.01
N ASN A 461 22.14 -56.33 -43.53
CA ASN A 461 22.63 -56.05 -42.18
C ASN A 461 23.21 -54.63 -42.03
N ALA A 462 23.84 -54.09 -43.08
CA ALA A 462 24.27 -52.69 -43.11
C ALA A 462 23.06 -51.73 -43.07
N GLU A 463 22.02 -51.97 -43.88
CA GLU A 463 20.75 -51.22 -43.86
C GLU A 463 20.06 -51.30 -42.49
N LYS A 464 19.94 -52.50 -41.90
CA LYS A 464 19.38 -52.67 -40.55
C LYS A 464 20.15 -51.86 -39.50
N SER A 465 21.49 -51.89 -39.57
CA SER A 465 22.34 -51.13 -38.65
C SER A 465 22.15 -49.63 -38.82
N HIS A 466 22.12 -49.14 -40.07
CA HIS A 466 21.88 -47.74 -40.39
C HIS A 466 20.46 -47.28 -39.96
N SER A 467 19.44 -48.12 -40.15
CA SER A 467 18.09 -47.88 -39.68
C SER A 467 18.00 -47.77 -38.16
N THR A 468 18.72 -48.63 -37.42
CA THR A 468 18.81 -48.50 -35.94
C THR A 468 19.57 -47.26 -35.48
N GLU A 469 20.61 -46.84 -36.23
CA GLU A 469 21.37 -45.62 -35.94
C GLU A 469 20.54 -44.35 -36.21
N ILE A 470 19.81 -44.30 -37.35
CA ILE A 470 18.84 -43.24 -37.65
C ILE A 470 17.77 -43.18 -36.55
N LYS A 471 17.21 -44.32 -36.15
CA LYS A 471 16.20 -44.38 -35.08
C LYS A 471 16.75 -43.84 -33.76
N SER A 472 17.96 -44.25 -33.37
CA SER A 472 18.63 -43.75 -32.16
C SER A 472 18.91 -42.24 -32.21
N ASN A 473 19.30 -41.71 -33.37
CA ASN A 473 19.48 -40.27 -33.59
C ASN A 473 18.16 -39.49 -33.56
N LEU A 474 17.07 -40.08 -34.07
CA LEU A 474 15.75 -39.48 -34.06
C LEU A 474 15.18 -39.44 -32.63
N ASP A 475 15.34 -40.54 -31.87
CA ASP A 475 15.00 -40.60 -30.44
C ASP A 475 15.84 -39.63 -29.61
N SER A 476 17.13 -39.42 -29.93
CA SER A 476 17.99 -38.46 -29.22
C SER A 476 17.56 -37.01 -29.48
N GLN A 477 17.24 -36.64 -30.73
CA GLN A 477 16.71 -35.31 -31.05
C GLN A 477 15.32 -35.06 -30.43
N LEU A 478 14.45 -36.06 -30.42
CA LEU A 478 13.12 -35.96 -29.83
C LEU A 478 13.21 -35.72 -28.31
N ASN A 479 14.12 -36.42 -27.63
CA ASN A 479 14.40 -36.19 -26.21
C ASN A 479 15.06 -34.82 -25.94
N LEU A 480 15.92 -34.33 -26.84
CA LEU A 480 16.49 -32.98 -26.73
C LEU A 480 15.39 -31.90 -26.87
N SER A 481 14.48 -32.08 -27.83
CA SER A 481 13.33 -31.18 -28.03
C SER A 481 12.41 -31.16 -26.81
N ARG A 482 12.10 -32.34 -26.22
CA ARG A 482 11.31 -32.42 -24.98
C ARG A 482 11.96 -31.72 -23.80
N LYS A 483 13.29 -31.81 -23.63
CA LYS A 483 14.01 -31.08 -22.59
C LYS A 483 13.92 -29.57 -22.79
N SER A 484 14.18 -29.09 -24.01
CA SER A 484 14.05 -27.67 -24.35
C SER A 484 12.61 -27.15 -24.20
N GLU A 485 11.61 -27.98 -24.48
CA GLU A 485 10.20 -27.65 -24.25
C GLU A 485 9.87 -27.58 -22.75
N HIS A 486 10.40 -28.49 -21.94
CA HIS A 486 10.25 -28.44 -20.49
C HIS A 486 10.91 -27.20 -19.86
N GLU A 487 12.16 -26.90 -20.24
CA GLU A 487 12.88 -25.67 -19.85
C GLU A 487 12.10 -24.40 -20.25
N LYS A 488 11.45 -24.40 -21.42
CA LYS A 488 10.55 -23.31 -21.85
C LYS A 488 9.28 -23.22 -20.99
N THR A 489 8.69 -24.34 -20.57
CA THR A 489 7.52 -24.32 -19.68
C THR A 489 7.88 -23.85 -18.27
N GLU A 490 9.05 -24.25 -17.75
CA GLU A 490 9.54 -23.84 -16.44
C GLU A 490 9.89 -22.34 -16.41
N THR A 491 10.65 -21.85 -17.40
CA THR A 491 10.96 -20.41 -17.52
C THR A 491 9.70 -19.57 -17.77
N LYS A 492 8.69 -20.08 -18.49
CA LYS A 492 7.39 -19.42 -18.61
C LYS A 492 6.66 -19.34 -17.26
N LEU A 493 6.63 -20.42 -16.49
CA LEU A 493 6.03 -20.45 -15.14
C LEU A 493 6.73 -19.47 -14.19
N GLN A 494 8.07 -19.42 -14.20
CA GLN A 494 8.85 -18.45 -13.43
C GLN A 494 8.53 -17.00 -13.83
N LEU A 495 8.39 -16.72 -15.13
CA LEU A 495 8.01 -15.40 -15.64
C LEU A 495 6.60 -15.00 -15.21
N GLU A 496 5.63 -15.92 -15.29
CA GLU A 496 4.24 -15.69 -14.86
C GLU A 496 4.14 -15.43 -13.34
N LEU A 497 4.96 -16.12 -12.55
CA LEU A 497 5.08 -15.91 -11.10
C LEU A 497 5.73 -14.55 -10.78
N GLN A 498 6.76 -14.12 -11.54
CA GLN A 498 7.33 -12.77 -11.41
C GLN A 498 6.35 -11.67 -11.82
N ILE A 499 5.56 -11.87 -12.88
CA ILE A 499 4.51 -10.91 -13.28
C ILE A 499 3.50 -10.73 -12.15
N LYS A 500 3.01 -11.84 -11.55
CA LYS A 500 2.08 -11.80 -10.42
C LYS A 500 2.67 -11.07 -9.19
N ASN A 501 3.95 -11.30 -8.88
CA ASN A 501 4.63 -10.60 -7.79
C ASN A 501 4.80 -9.10 -8.10
N TYR A 502 5.10 -8.73 -9.34
CA TYR A 502 5.16 -7.33 -9.77
C TYR A 502 3.79 -6.64 -9.71
N GLU A 503 2.71 -7.34 -10.07
CA GLU A 503 1.34 -6.83 -9.92
C GLU A 503 0.95 -6.61 -8.45
N ALA A 504 1.31 -7.55 -7.55
CA ALA A 504 1.11 -7.38 -6.11
C ALA A 504 1.88 -6.17 -5.55
N LEU A 505 3.19 -6.06 -5.84
CA LEU A 505 4.02 -4.91 -5.44
C LEU A 505 3.51 -3.58 -6.03
N LYS A 506 2.95 -3.60 -7.24
CA LYS A 506 2.35 -2.43 -7.87
C LYS A 506 1.05 -1.98 -7.17
N LEU A 507 0.30 -2.94 -6.62
CA LEU A 507 -0.95 -2.68 -5.89
C LEU A 507 -0.66 -2.14 -4.49
N GLU A 508 0.26 -2.77 -3.75
CA GLU A 508 0.79 -2.29 -2.45
C GLU A 508 1.40 -0.88 -2.57
N ASN A 509 2.22 -0.63 -3.60
CA ASN A 509 2.77 0.70 -3.91
C ASN A 509 1.70 1.69 -4.42
N GLY A 510 0.48 1.23 -4.74
CA GLY A 510 -0.70 2.06 -4.96
C GLY A 510 -1.36 2.45 -3.63
N GLU A 511 -1.52 1.50 -2.72
CA GLU A 511 -2.08 1.68 -1.38
C GLU A 511 -1.22 2.62 -0.54
N ILE A 512 0.10 2.40 -0.47
CA ILE A 512 1.04 3.29 0.24
C ILE A 512 0.97 4.74 -0.28
N LYS A 513 0.78 4.95 -1.59
CA LYS A 513 0.61 6.31 -2.15
C LYS A 513 -0.72 6.95 -1.74
N LEU A 514 -1.78 6.16 -1.60
CA LEU A 514 -3.09 6.63 -1.18
C LEU A 514 -3.08 6.96 0.32
N GLU A 515 -2.44 6.14 1.15
CA GLU A 515 -2.19 6.41 2.57
C GLU A 515 -1.34 7.68 2.75
N MET A 516 -0.23 7.83 2.01
CA MET A 516 0.56 9.07 2.01
C MET A 516 -0.26 10.31 1.62
N ALA A 517 -1.16 10.19 0.64
CA ALA A 517 -2.03 11.29 0.24
C ALA A 517 -3.06 11.65 1.33
N GLN A 518 -3.64 10.66 2.00
CA GLN A 518 -4.53 10.85 3.15
C GLN A 518 -3.79 11.51 4.33
N MET A 519 -2.62 10.98 4.70
CA MET A 519 -1.78 11.51 5.78
C MET A 519 -1.32 12.95 5.51
N MET A 520 -0.96 13.29 4.27
CA MET A 520 -0.69 14.69 3.89
C MET A 520 -1.94 15.57 4.03
N GLY A 521 -3.10 15.11 3.54
CA GLY A 521 -4.35 15.87 3.64
C GLY A 521 -4.80 16.11 5.09
N ASP A 522 -4.64 15.13 5.97
CA ASP A 522 -4.96 15.28 7.40
C ASP A 522 -3.92 16.11 8.15
N SER A 523 -2.64 16.03 7.78
CA SER A 523 -1.61 16.95 8.25
C SER A 523 -1.92 18.40 7.85
N GLU A 524 -2.40 18.64 6.62
CA GLU A 524 -2.77 19.97 6.14
C GLU A 524 -4.00 20.52 6.88
N LYS A 525 -5.05 19.70 7.08
CA LYS A 525 -6.22 20.08 7.91
C LYS A 525 -5.80 20.46 9.34
N ARG A 526 -4.92 19.67 9.97
CA ARG A 526 -4.39 19.98 11.32
C ARG A 526 -3.59 21.28 11.33
N TYR A 527 -2.78 21.52 10.30
CA TYR A 527 -2.03 22.78 10.16
C TYR A 527 -2.98 23.98 10.00
N GLN A 528 -4.04 23.88 9.20
CA GLN A 528 -5.05 24.93 9.03
C GLN A 528 -5.79 25.23 10.35
N ILE A 529 -6.11 24.22 11.15
CA ILE A 529 -6.72 24.40 12.48
C ILE A 529 -5.74 25.15 13.41
N LEU A 530 -4.50 24.66 13.54
CA LEU A 530 -3.46 25.31 14.36
C LEU A 530 -3.16 26.75 13.89
N GLU A 531 -3.20 27.02 12.58
CA GLU A 531 -3.02 28.37 12.06
C GLU A 531 -4.22 29.28 12.40
N SER A 532 -5.45 28.77 12.36
CA SER A 532 -6.62 29.55 12.77
C SER A 532 -6.64 29.85 14.27
N GLU A 533 -6.31 28.87 15.12
CA GLU A 533 -6.10 29.04 16.57
C GLU A 533 -4.98 30.04 16.86
N ARG A 534 -3.82 29.93 16.18
CA ARG A 534 -2.71 30.90 16.29
C ARG A 534 -3.18 32.31 15.94
N ASN A 535 -3.95 32.46 14.87
CA ASN A 535 -4.46 33.76 14.41
C ASN A 535 -5.51 34.34 15.37
N GLU A 536 -6.29 33.50 16.05
CA GLU A 536 -7.22 33.92 17.11
C GLU A 536 -6.48 34.33 18.39
N LEU A 537 -5.50 33.54 18.84
CA LEU A 537 -4.63 33.89 19.96
C LEU A 537 -3.86 35.19 19.71
N LEU A 538 -3.34 35.41 18.51
CA LEU A 538 -2.69 36.67 18.11
C LEU A 538 -3.66 37.86 18.18
N LYS A 539 -4.92 37.71 17.74
CA LYS A 539 -5.94 38.77 17.90
C LYS A 539 -6.22 39.06 19.37
N ASN A 540 -6.32 38.03 20.20
CA ASN A 540 -6.56 38.17 21.64
C ASN A 540 -5.38 38.84 22.36
N ILE A 541 -4.13 38.52 21.98
CA ILE A 541 -2.93 39.20 22.47
C ILE A 541 -2.98 40.68 22.09
N CYS A 542 -3.17 41.02 20.81
CA CYS A 542 -3.27 42.42 20.36
C CYS A 542 -4.40 43.19 21.06
N PHE A 543 -5.52 42.53 21.39
CA PHE A 543 -6.61 43.14 22.15
C PHE A 543 -6.20 43.43 23.60
N VAL A 544 -5.60 42.46 24.29
CA VAL A 544 -5.11 42.63 25.68
C VAL A 544 -4.01 43.69 25.75
N GLU A 545 -3.08 43.72 24.80
CA GLU A 545 -2.05 44.77 24.69
C GLU A 545 -2.66 46.15 24.52
N SER A 546 -3.70 46.28 23.69
CA SER A 546 -4.46 47.53 23.51
C SER A 546 -5.17 48.00 24.79
N GLU A 547 -5.79 47.07 25.55
CA GLU A 547 -6.37 47.38 26.85
C GLU A 547 -5.30 47.78 27.88
N VAL A 548 -4.18 47.06 27.96
CA VAL A 548 -3.04 47.40 28.83
C VAL A 548 -2.51 48.80 28.52
N ASP A 549 -2.40 49.17 27.23
CA ASP A 549 -1.96 50.51 26.83
C ASP A 549 -3.00 51.60 27.12
N LYS A 550 -4.31 51.30 27.12
CA LYS A 550 -5.35 52.20 27.61
C LYS A 550 -5.20 52.42 29.12
N PHE A 551 -5.05 51.36 29.91
CA PHE A 551 -4.86 51.46 31.37
C PHE A 551 -3.56 52.18 31.74
N ARG A 552 -2.46 51.96 31.01
CA ARG A 552 -1.20 52.71 31.18
C ARG A 552 -1.38 54.21 30.91
N LYS A 553 -2.10 54.58 29.85
CA LYS A 553 -2.42 55.98 29.54
C LYS A 553 -3.29 56.61 30.63
N LEU A 554 -4.29 55.87 31.14
CA LEU A 554 -5.14 56.32 32.24
C LEU A 554 -4.33 56.53 33.53
N SER A 555 -3.50 55.56 33.94
CA SER A 555 -2.60 55.69 35.10
C SER A 555 -1.69 56.92 34.95
N SER A 556 -1.05 57.10 33.79
CA SER A 556 -0.20 58.28 33.55
C SER A 556 -0.97 59.61 33.57
N SER A 557 -2.26 59.62 33.21
CA SER A 557 -3.10 60.82 33.34
C SER A 557 -3.47 61.11 34.81
N GLN A 558 -3.81 60.08 35.58
CA GLN A 558 -4.12 60.20 37.01
C GLN A 558 -2.88 60.55 37.85
N GLU A 559 -1.70 60.02 37.50
CA GLU A 559 -0.42 60.40 38.11
C GLU A 559 -0.13 61.90 37.90
N LYS A 560 -0.34 62.42 36.69
CA LYS A 560 -0.19 63.86 36.39
C LYS A 560 -1.22 64.72 37.13
N GLU A 561 -2.46 64.24 37.27
CA GLU A 561 -3.49 64.92 38.05
C GLU A 561 -3.12 64.95 39.54
N ILE A 562 -2.67 63.82 40.10
CA ILE A 562 -2.16 63.72 41.47
C ILE A 562 -0.96 64.66 41.68
N ASP A 563 -0.03 64.75 40.73
CA ASP A 563 1.12 65.65 40.84
C ASP A 563 0.73 67.13 40.67
N SER A 564 -0.28 67.46 39.84
CA SER A 564 -0.89 68.80 39.82
C SER A 564 -1.52 69.12 41.17
N LEU A 565 -2.36 68.23 41.70
CA LEU A 565 -3.01 68.39 43.01
C LEU A 565 -1.99 68.46 44.15
N ARG A 566 -0.85 67.75 44.08
CA ARG A 566 0.26 67.89 45.03
C ARG A 566 0.97 69.24 44.93
N ALA A 567 1.18 69.75 43.71
CA ALA A 567 1.76 71.08 43.49
C ALA A 567 0.79 72.19 43.93
N GLU A 568 -0.50 72.04 43.65
CA GLU A 568 -1.59 72.92 44.10
C GLU A 568 -1.76 72.87 45.62
N PHE A 569 -1.72 71.69 46.24
CA PHE A 569 -1.75 71.52 47.69
C PHE A 569 -0.50 72.11 48.36
N SER A 570 0.68 71.97 47.75
CA SER A 570 1.91 72.61 48.23
C SER A 570 1.81 74.13 48.13
N SER A 571 1.27 74.64 47.01
CA SER A 571 1.01 76.06 46.80
C SER A 571 -0.05 76.59 47.76
N TYR A 572 -1.12 75.83 48.00
CA TYR A 572 -2.15 76.12 49.00
C TYR A 572 -1.58 76.10 50.40
N LYS A 573 -0.72 75.14 50.76
CA LYS A 573 -0.03 75.09 52.07
C LYS A 573 0.86 76.32 52.27
N ILE A 574 1.57 76.77 51.24
CA ILE A 574 2.35 78.02 51.30
C ILE A 574 1.43 79.23 51.43
N ARG A 575 0.35 79.31 50.64
CA ARG A 575 -0.67 80.39 50.76
C ARG A 575 -1.31 80.40 52.15
N ALA A 576 -1.72 79.24 52.68
CA ALA A 576 -2.31 79.08 53.99
C ALA A 576 -1.32 79.35 55.12
N GLN A 577 -0.03 79.01 54.98
CA GLN A 577 1.00 79.40 55.94
C GLN A 577 1.29 80.91 55.90
N ASN A 578 1.24 81.54 54.74
CA ASN A 578 1.32 82.99 54.60
C ASN A 578 0.08 83.67 55.20
N VAL A 579 -1.12 83.15 54.92
CA VAL A 579 -2.39 83.61 55.50
C VAL A 579 -2.41 83.37 57.02
N LEU A 580 -1.94 82.25 57.56
CA LEU A 580 -1.82 82.08 59.03
C LEU A 580 -0.79 83.04 59.64
N ARG A 581 0.32 83.35 58.94
CA ARG A 581 1.25 84.41 59.37
C ARG A 581 0.62 85.80 59.31
N GLN A 582 -0.41 86.01 58.48
CA GLN A 582 -1.13 87.26 58.30
C GLN A 582 -2.35 87.38 59.23
N ASN A 583 -3.01 86.25 59.54
CA ASN A 583 -4.17 86.07 60.41
C ASN A 583 -3.79 85.75 61.87
N GLN A 584 -2.49 85.72 62.20
CA GLN A 584 -2.05 85.98 63.58
C GLN A 584 -2.49 87.38 64.08
N THR A 585 -3.02 88.22 63.19
CA THR A 585 -3.93 89.32 63.52
C THR A 585 -5.28 89.14 62.82
N LYS A 586 -6.28 88.63 63.54
CA LYS A 586 -7.70 88.40 63.13
C LYS A 586 -7.91 87.21 62.17
N ASP A 587 -8.98 86.41 62.23
CA ASP A 587 -10.28 86.51 62.90
C ASP A 587 -10.76 85.14 63.43
N LEU A 588 -11.73 85.16 64.37
CA LEU A 588 -12.33 83.97 65.02
C LEU A 588 -13.69 83.54 64.40
N GLY A 589 -13.97 83.95 63.15
CA GLY A 589 -15.28 83.73 62.50
C GLY A 589 -15.37 82.45 61.64
N GLU A 590 -14.46 82.30 60.68
CA GLU A 590 -14.49 81.21 59.68
C GLU A 590 -14.25 79.82 60.30
N GLU A 591 -13.65 79.74 61.48
CA GLU A 591 -13.36 78.50 62.19
C GLU A 591 -14.64 77.75 62.63
N GLN A 592 -15.79 78.43 62.70
CA GLN A 592 -17.06 77.82 63.08
C GLN A 592 -17.75 77.13 61.88
N GLU A 593 -17.83 77.80 60.73
CA GLU A 593 -18.43 77.25 59.50
C GLU A 593 -17.59 76.10 58.94
N LEU A 594 -16.25 76.22 59.00
CA LEU A 594 -15.33 75.13 58.66
C LEU A 594 -15.51 73.90 59.57
N LYS A 595 -15.88 74.08 60.86
CA LYS A 595 -16.18 72.93 61.74
C LYS A 595 -17.45 72.22 61.31
N ASP A 596 -18.50 72.95 60.94
CA ASP A 596 -19.76 72.35 60.50
C ASP A 596 -19.60 71.65 59.14
N GLU A 597 -18.88 72.24 58.19
CA GLU A 597 -18.54 71.57 56.92
C GLU A 597 -17.69 70.31 57.16
N VAL A 598 -16.67 70.38 58.01
CA VAL A 598 -15.85 69.23 58.42
C VAL A 598 -16.71 68.14 59.08
N ILE A 599 -17.72 68.48 59.89
CA ILE A 599 -18.65 67.51 60.48
C ILE A 599 -19.49 66.83 59.38
N THR A 600 -20.00 67.57 58.40
CA THR A 600 -20.75 66.96 57.28
C THR A 600 -19.88 66.05 56.42
N LEU A 601 -18.64 66.43 56.13
CA LEU A 601 -17.67 65.61 55.39
C LEU A 601 -17.21 64.37 56.17
N HIS A 602 -17.07 64.46 57.50
CA HIS A 602 -16.83 63.27 58.32
C HIS A 602 -18.01 62.31 58.30
N LYS A 603 -19.25 62.82 58.27
CA LYS A 603 -20.43 61.98 58.17
C LYS A 603 -20.51 61.25 56.82
N THR A 604 -20.28 61.95 55.70
CA THR A 604 -20.27 61.29 54.38
C THR A 604 -19.09 60.33 54.21
N LEU A 605 -17.93 60.61 54.82
CA LEU A 605 -16.82 59.65 54.89
C LEU A 605 -17.18 58.40 55.68
N GLU A 606 -17.86 58.53 56.82
CA GLU A 606 -18.28 57.36 57.61
C GLU A 606 -19.38 56.57 56.89
N ASP A 607 -20.35 57.22 56.24
CA ASP A 607 -21.36 56.57 55.40
C ASP A 607 -20.72 55.81 54.22
N MET A 608 -19.73 56.42 53.53
CA MET A 608 -18.97 55.77 52.46
C MET A 608 -18.09 54.62 52.97
N LYS A 609 -17.53 54.75 54.18
CA LYS A 609 -16.74 53.70 54.84
C LYS A 609 -17.61 52.51 55.23
N ILE A 610 -18.79 52.73 55.81
CA ILE A 610 -19.79 51.68 56.08
C ILE A 610 -20.22 50.99 54.78
N SER A 611 -20.42 51.74 53.69
CA SER A 611 -20.72 51.17 52.37
C SER A 611 -19.57 50.32 51.82
N ASN A 612 -18.33 50.78 51.97
CA ASN A 612 -17.12 50.05 51.57
C ASN A 612 -16.88 48.79 52.41
N ASP A 613 -17.13 48.84 53.71
CA ASP A 613 -17.03 47.67 54.59
C ASP A 613 -18.12 46.65 54.25
N LYS A 614 -19.31 47.11 53.86
CA LYS A 614 -20.38 46.24 53.35
C LYS A 614 -20.00 45.57 52.02
N THR A 615 -19.49 46.31 51.03
CA THR A 615 -19.05 45.71 49.76
C THR A 615 -17.83 44.81 49.95
N ALA A 616 -16.94 45.10 50.92
CA ALA A 616 -15.86 44.20 51.29
C ALA A 616 -16.37 42.87 51.87
N LEU A 617 -17.39 42.91 52.74
CA LEU A 617 -18.04 41.69 53.25
C LEU A 617 -18.76 40.90 52.14
N GLU A 618 -19.46 41.59 51.23
CA GLU A 618 -20.10 40.98 50.06
C GLU A 618 -19.04 40.30 49.16
N MET A 619 -17.92 40.98 48.87
CA MET A 619 -16.78 40.43 48.12
C MET A 619 -16.14 39.21 48.82
N GLU A 620 -15.99 39.24 50.14
CA GLU A 620 -15.43 38.11 50.89
C GLU A 620 -16.38 36.90 50.89
N SER A 621 -17.70 37.13 50.96
CA SER A 621 -18.70 36.08 50.80
C SER A 621 -18.68 35.48 49.38
N LEU A 622 -18.48 36.30 48.34
CA LEU A 622 -18.35 35.83 46.96
C LEU A 622 -17.08 35.02 46.73
N LYS A 623 -15.94 35.44 47.31
CA LYS A 623 -14.70 34.66 47.27
C LYS A 623 -14.86 33.30 47.94
N LYS A 624 -15.54 33.25 49.09
CA LYS A 624 -15.82 31.98 49.77
C LYS A 624 -16.67 31.06 48.88
N ASN A 625 -17.78 31.56 48.33
CA ASN A 625 -18.62 30.78 47.42
C ASN A 625 -17.84 30.30 46.18
N PHE A 626 -16.90 31.10 45.66
CA PHE A 626 -16.01 30.69 44.56
C PHE A 626 -15.04 29.58 44.98
N SER A 627 -14.51 29.62 46.22
CA SER A 627 -13.68 28.54 46.78
C SER A 627 -14.48 27.25 46.92
N ASP A 628 -15.70 27.32 47.48
CA ASP A 628 -16.57 26.15 47.67
C ASP A 628 -16.92 25.51 46.30
N VAL A 629 -17.22 26.32 45.28
CA VAL A 629 -17.48 25.84 43.90
C VAL A 629 -16.22 25.28 43.22
N LEU A 630 -15.04 25.83 43.52
CA LEU A 630 -13.76 25.32 43.00
C LEU A 630 -13.45 23.94 43.61
N ASP A 631 -13.70 23.75 44.89
CA ASP A 631 -13.52 22.46 45.58
C ASP A 631 -14.52 21.40 45.08
N ASP A 632 -15.78 21.77 44.86
CA ASP A 632 -16.77 20.87 44.23
C ASP A 632 -16.38 20.50 42.78
N LYS A 633 -15.86 21.46 42.00
CA LYS A 633 -15.30 21.18 40.66
C LYS A 633 -14.13 20.18 40.75
N ASN A 634 -13.17 20.42 41.64
CA ASN A 634 -12.01 19.55 41.82
C ASN A 634 -12.45 18.13 42.23
N ARG A 635 -13.41 18.03 43.15
CA ARG A 635 -13.98 16.76 43.62
C ARG A 635 -14.73 16.00 42.51
N LEU A 636 -15.49 16.71 41.67
CA LEU A 636 -16.15 16.13 40.51
C LEU A 636 -15.13 15.67 39.45
N GLN A 637 -14.09 16.46 39.19
CA GLN A 637 -13.00 16.11 38.29
C GLN A 637 -12.25 14.85 38.75
N THR A 638 -11.94 14.73 40.05
CA THR A 638 -11.37 13.50 40.61
C THR A 638 -12.29 12.30 40.38
N ARG A 639 -13.60 12.43 40.66
CA ARG A 639 -14.57 11.34 40.43
C ARG A 639 -14.69 10.94 38.96
N CYS A 640 -14.61 11.90 38.03
CA CYS A 640 -14.58 11.62 36.59
C CYS A 640 -13.32 10.84 36.20
N ASN A 641 -12.15 11.22 36.72
CA ASN A 641 -10.90 10.50 36.50
C ASN A 641 -10.95 9.08 37.09
N ASP A 642 -11.47 8.91 38.31
CA ASP A 642 -11.62 7.60 38.95
C ASP A 642 -12.50 6.67 38.11
N LEU A 643 -13.65 7.17 37.60
CA LEU A 643 -14.53 6.44 36.68
C LEU A 643 -13.84 6.08 35.37
N LEU A 644 -13.00 6.96 34.83
CA LEU A 644 -12.26 6.73 33.58
C LEU A 644 -11.23 5.62 33.80
N THR A 645 -10.45 5.65 34.88
CA THR A 645 -9.49 4.57 35.22
C THR A 645 -10.18 3.23 35.54
N ALA A 646 -11.43 3.25 36.02
CA ALA A 646 -12.20 2.03 36.23
C ALA A 646 -12.68 1.42 34.90
N LEU A 647 -13.07 2.25 33.93
CA LEU A 647 -13.42 1.81 32.57
C LEU A 647 -12.20 1.29 31.80
N GLU A 648 -11.04 1.93 31.95
CA GLU A 648 -9.76 1.45 31.39
C GLU A 648 -9.43 0.05 31.90
N LYS A 649 -9.48 -0.17 33.23
CA LYS A 649 -9.26 -1.50 33.83
C LYS A 649 -10.26 -2.55 33.35
N GLN A 650 -11.54 -2.20 33.23
CA GLN A 650 -12.54 -3.13 32.71
C GLN A 650 -12.26 -3.49 31.24
N SER A 651 -11.74 -2.55 30.44
CA SER A 651 -11.30 -2.83 29.07
C SER A 651 -10.09 -3.77 29.04
N ASP A 652 -9.11 -3.57 29.92
CA ASP A 652 -7.93 -4.45 30.02
C ASP A 652 -8.33 -5.88 30.47
N GLU A 653 -9.22 -6.01 31.45
CA GLU A 653 -9.77 -7.30 31.90
C GLU A 653 -10.47 -8.05 30.74
N VAL A 654 -11.29 -7.37 29.94
CA VAL A 654 -11.96 -7.97 28.76
C VAL A 654 -10.96 -8.35 27.65
N LEU A 655 -9.87 -7.60 27.48
CA LEU A 655 -8.80 -7.94 26.54
C LEU A 655 -8.03 -9.19 26.98
N ASP A 656 -7.71 -9.32 28.27
CA ASP A 656 -7.02 -10.50 28.80
C ASP A 656 -7.93 -11.74 28.88
N GLU A 657 -9.22 -11.59 29.18
CA GLU A 657 -10.21 -12.67 28.97
C GLU A 657 -10.27 -13.12 27.51
N THR A 658 -10.13 -12.20 26.56
CA THR A 658 -10.17 -12.53 25.13
C THR A 658 -8.88 -13.20 24.67
N ARG A 659 -7.72 -12.78 25.18
CA ARG A 659 -6.43 -13.45 24.97
C ARG A 659 -6.44 -14.89 25.51
N THR A 660 -6.88 -15.09 26.74
CA THR A 660 -6.95 -16.42 27.36
C THR A 660 -7.93 -17.35 26.65
N ARG A 661 -9.08 -16.83 26.21
CA ARG A 661 -10.05 -17.58 25.39
C ARG A 661 -9.46 -17.97 24.02
N ASN A 662 -8.72 -17.08 23.37
CA ASN A 662 -8.03 -17.38 22.12
C ASN A 662 -6.93 -18.44 22.31
N GLN A 663 -6.15 -18.37 23.40
CA GLN A 663 -5.17 -19.40 23.75
C GLN A 663 -5.83 -20.78 23.95
N GLN A 664 -6.97 -20.85 24.63
CA GLN A 664 -7.74 -22.09 24.78
C GLN A 664 -8.26 -22.63 23.42
N HIS A 665 -8.65 -21.74 22.50
CA HIS A 665 -9.01 -22.14 21.13
C HIS A 665 -7.81 -22.67 20.35
N ASP A 666 -6.64 -22.02 20.43
CA ASP A 666 -5.40 -22.47 19.78
C ASP A 666 -4.91 -23.82 20.34
N GLU A 667 -5.03 -24.04 21.65
CA GLU A 667 -4.74 -25.31 22.31
C GLU A 667 -5.70 -26.42 21.87
N ALA A 668 -7.00 -26.12 21.76
CA ALA A 668 -7.98 -27.07 21.22
C ALA A 668 -7.71 -27.41 19.74
N ILE A 669 -7.33 -26.43 18.92
CA ILE A 669 -6.95 -26.64 17.51
C ILE A 669 -5.72 -27.55 17.44
N LYS A 670 -4.67 -27.31 18.24
CA LYS A 670 -3.48 -28.17 18.32
C LYS A 670 -3.83 -29.60 18.76
N ALA A 671 -4.74 -29.77 19.71
CA ALA A 671 -5.23 -31.08 20.13
C ALA A 671 -5.97 -31.82 19.00
N TYR A 672 -6.81 -31.12 18.22
CA TYR A 672 -7.47 -31.71 17.06
C TYR A 672 -6.50 -32.03 15.91
N GLN A 673 -5.50 -31.18 15.65
CA GLN A 673 -4.43 -31.46 14.70
C GLN A 673 -3.66 -32.74 15.09
N LEU A 674 -3.25 -32.85 16.35
CA LEU A 674 -2.59 -34.06 16.87
C LEU A 674 -3.48 -35.31 16.76
N GLN A 675 -4.80 -35.17 16.96
CA GLN A 675 -5.76 -36.26 16.77
C GLN A 675 -5.87 -36.68 15.29
N ILE A 676 -5.86 -35.72 14.36
CA ILE A 676 -5.86 -35.99 12.92
C ILE A 676 -4.55 -36.66 12.50
N ASP A 677 -3.39 -36.17 12.96
CA ASP A 677 -2.08 -36.71 12.62
C ASP A 677 -1.87 -38.12 13.17
N THR A 678 -2.30 -38.39 14.41
CA THR A 678 -2.26 -39.75 14.98
C THR A 678 -3.19 -40.72 14.25
N LEU A 679 -4.36 -40.25 13.77
CA LEU A 679 -5.27 -41.04 12.96
C LEU A 679 -4.71 -41.29 11.54
N ASN A 680 -4.10 -40.29 10.92
CA ASN A 680 -3.42 -40.40 9.63
C ASN A 680 -2.25 -41.38 9.71
N ALA A 681 -1.42 -41.30 10.75
CA ALA A 681 -0.32 -42.25 10.99
C ALA A 681 -0.84 -43.69 11.17
N PHE A 682 -1.98 -43.87 11.85
CA PHE A 682 -2.63 -45.18 11.97
C PHE A 682 -3.11 -45.72 10.62
N TYR A 683 -3.76 -44.89 9.80
CA TYR A 683 -4.19 -45.29 8.46
C TYR A 683 -3.01 -45.54 7.50
N GLN A 684 -1.96 -44.73 7.56
CA GLN A 684 -0.74 -44.90 6.77
C GLN A 684 -0.03 -46.22 7.11
N LYS A 685 0.07 -46.55 8.41
CA LYS A 685 0.58 -47.85 8.86
C LYS A 685 -0.31 -49.01 8.38
N LYS A 686 -1.64 -48.84 8.43
CA LYS A 686 -2.60 -49.82 7.88
C LYS A 686 -2.39 -50.08 6.38
N VAL A 687 -2.13 -49.02 5.61
CA VAL A 687 -1.82 -49.13 4.17
C VAL A 687 -0.51 -49.88 3.97
N GLN A 688 0.57 -49.51 4.67
CA GLN A 688 1.86 -50.22 4.61
C GLN A 688 1.72 -51.72 4.95
N GLU A 689 1.01 -52.08 6.03
CA GLU A 689 0.74 -53.48 6.38
C GLU A 689 0.04 -54.23 5.23
N THR A 690 -0.94 -53.61 4.56
CA THR A 690 -1.62 -54.22 3.41
C THR A 690 -0.74 -54.29 2.15
N GLU A 691 0.13 -53.30 1.93
CA GLU A 691 1.09 -53.28 0.83
C GLU A 691 2.14 -54.39 1.00
N GLU A 692 2.68 -54.58 2.22
CA GLU A 692 3.60 -55.67 2.54
C GLU A 692 2.95 -57.06 2.37
N ILE A 693 1.70 -57.23 2.80
CA ILE A 693 0.94 -58.47 2.56
C ILE A 693 0.74 -58.69 1.04
N SER A 694 0.45 -57.64 0.27
CA SER A 694 0.31 -57.75 -1.19
C SER A 694 1.64 -58.07 -1.87
N ALA A 695 2.74 -57.47 -1.41
CA ALA A 695 4.08 -57.67 -1.97
C ALA A 695 4.62 -59.07 -1.68
N THR A 696 4.39 -59.59 -0.47
CA THR A 696 4.73 -60.97 -0.10
C THR A 696 3.87 -61.98 -0.88
N ALA A 697 2.57 -61.74 -1.06
CA ALA A 697 1.71 -62.57 -1.91
C ALA A 697 2.16 -62.56 -3.39
N ILE A 698 2.55 -61.40 -3.93
CA ILE A 698 3.11 -61.27 -5.28
C ILE A 698 4.47 -62.00 -5.39
N ALA A 699 5.32 -61.92 -4.36
CA ALA A 699 6.59 -62.64 -4.31
C ALA A 699 6.37 -64.17 -4.28
N GLU A 700 5.40 -64.66 -3.51
CA GLU A 700 5.02 -66.07 -3.52
C GLU A 700 4.46 -66.52 -4.87
N LEU A 701 3.62 -65.72 -5.52
CA LEU A 701 3.07 -66.03 -6.85
C LEU A 701 4.17 -66.05 -7.90
N LYS A 702 5.12 -65.10 -7.87
CA LYS A 702 6.32 -65.10 -8.72
C LYS A 702 7.21 -66.32 -8.46
N ALA A 703 7.38 -66.73 -7.20
CA ALA A 703 8.15 -67.93 -6.85
C ALA A 703 7.44 -69.24 -7.28
N LYS A 704 6.11 -69.28 -7.27
CA LYS A 704 5.30 -70.39 -7.81
C LYS A 704 5.37 -70.43 -9.34
N LEU A 705 5.34 -69.28 -10.01
CA LEU A 705 5.54 -69.17 -11.46
C LEU A 705 6.96 -69.62 -11.87
N LEU A 706 8.02 -69.15 -11.18
CA LEU A 706 9.39 -69.60 -11.45
C LEU A 706 9.60 -71.12 -11.23
N LYS A 707 8.85 -71.74 -10.32
CA LYS A 707 8.85 -73.20 -10.18
C LYS A 707 8.15 -73.88 -11.36
N LEU A 708 6.97 -73.41 -11.76
CA LEU A 708 6.24 -73.89 -12.94
C LEU A 708 7.02 -73.70 -14.25
N GLU A 709 7.75 -72.59 -14.39
CA GLU A 709 8.61 -72.28 -15.53
C GLU A 709 9.80 -73.26 -15.58
N LYS A 710 10.46 -73.49 -14.45
CA LYS A 710 11.56 -74.47 -14.31
C LYS A 710 11.10 -75.92 -14.50
N ASP A 711 9.90 -76.26 -14.07
CA ASP A 711 9.28 -77.56 -14.34
C ASP A 711 8.95 -77.71 -15.84
N SER A 712 8.60 -76.61 -16.54
CA SER A 712 8.35 -76.61 -17.99
C SER A 712 9.62 -76.77 -18.84
N GLU A 713 10.77 -76.24 -18.38
CA GLU A 713 12.05 -76.35 -19.08
C GLU A 713 12.57 -77.80 -19.14
N THR A 714 12.20 -78.66 -18.19
CA THR A 714 12.62 -80.08 -18.19
C THR A 714 11.90 -80.99 -19.20
N VAL A 715 10.90 -80.48 -19.94
CA VAL A 715 10.04 -81.31 -20.82
C VAL A 715 10.25 -81.04 -22.32
N ARG A 716 11.05 -80.05 -22.74
CA ARG A 716 11.22 -79.69 -24.17
C ARG A 716 12.63 -79.88 -24.73
N HIS A 717 13.04 -81.14 -24.85
CA HIS A 717 13.91 -81.57 -25.95
C HIS A 717 13.07 -82.22 -27.06
N GLN A 718 12.56 -81.42 -28.01
CA GLN A 718 12.38 -81.77 -29.44
C GLN A 718 11.76 -80.62 -30.26
N SER A 719 12.14 -80.58 -31.55
CA SER A 719 11.54 -79.83 -32.68
C SER A 719 11.32 -78.31 -32.59
N SER A 720 12.29 -77.55 -33.14
CA SER A 720 12.22 -76.87 -34.45
C SER A 720 11.09 -75.89 -34.83
N VAL A 721 11.51 -74.89 -35.62
CA VAL A 721 10.77 -73.98 -36.54
C VAL A 721 10.27 -72.62 -35.99
N GLU A 722 10.87 -71.57 -36.57
CA GLU A 722 10.33 -70.25 -37.01
C GLU A 722 8.84 -69.97 -36.71
N ASN A 723 8.41 -68.79 -36.25
CA ASN A 723 8.55 -67.49 -36.92
C ASN A 723 8.11 -66.32 -36.00
N ALA A 724 8.40 -65.08 -36.40
CA ALA A 724 7.90 -63.87 -35.74
C ALA A 724 6.46 -63.51 -36.19
N ILE A 725 5.73 -62.76 -35.35
CA ILE A 725 4.95 -61.56 -35.72
C ILE A 725 4.52 -60.83 -34.41
N ASP A 726 5.13 -59.67 -34.23
CA ASP A 726 4.54 -58.37 -33.84
C ASP A 726 3.13 -58.31 -33.20
N GLN A 727 3.01 -57.61 -32.06
CA GLN A 727 2.20 -56.36 -32.00
C GLN A 727 2.41 -55.52 -30.72
N HIS A 728 2.55 -54.22 -30.94
CA HIS A 728 2.57 -53.14 -29.95
C HIS A 728 1.33 -53.10 -29.03
N ILE A 729 1.54 -52.79 -27.73
CA ILE A 729 0.82 -51.69 -27.06
C ILE A 729 1.84 -50.79 -26.35
N PHE A 730 1.73 -49.49 -26.64
CA PHE A 730 2.48 -48.38 -26.04
C PHE A 730 1.60 -47.73 -24.95
N TYR A 731 2.18 -47.37 -23.79
CA TYR A 731 1.84 -46.22 -22.91
C TYR A 731 2.64 -46.32 -21.58
N PRO A 732 2.80 -45.24 -20.79
CA PRO A 732 4.14 -44.81 -20.38
C PRO A 732 4.46 -45.09 -18.90
N ARG A 733 5.75 -45.03 -18.57
CA ARG A 733 6.28 -45.15 -17.22
C ARG A 733 6.70 -43.78 -16.68
N ASN A 734 5.83 -43.17 -15.88
CA ASN A 734 6.24 -42.08 -14.98
C ASN A 734 6.77 -42.68 -13.66
N GLU A 735 7.92 -42.15 -13.26
CA GLU A 735 8.34 -41.81 -11.88
C GLU A 735 8.46 -42.91 -10.79
N ASP A 736 9.06 -42.48 -9.69
CA ASP A 736 9.09 -43.07 -8.35
C ASP A 736 9.75 -44.45 -8.15
N GLN A 737 11.08 -44.45 -8.04
CA GLN A 737 11.71 -45.09 -6.88
C GLN A 737 12.91 -44.29 -6.31
N LYS A 738 12.71 -43.80 -5.08
CA LYS A 738 13.70 -43.72 -3.99
C LYS A 738 14.88 -42.76 -4.18
N ILE A 739 14.62 -41.49 -3.87
CA ILE A 739 15.54 -40.77 -2.96
C ILE A 739 15.25 -41.29 -1.55
N SER A 740 16.23 -41.97 -0.96
CA SER A 740 16.19 -42.39 0.44
C SER A 740 16.30 -41.18 1.37
N MET A 741 15.53 -41.19 2.46
CA MET A 741 15.76 -40.29 3.59
C MET A 741 17.23 -40.34 4.01
N SER A 742 17.92 -39.21 3.90
CA SER A 742 18.87 -38.82 4.94
C SER A 742 18.07 -38.80 6.25
N LEU A 743 18.40 -39.63 7.23
CA LEU A 743 19.51 -39.42 8.15
C LEU A 743 19.36 -38.09 8.90
N LEU A 744 19.41 -38.21 10.23
CA LEU A 744 19.75 -37.09 11.10
C LEU A 744 21.04 -36.46 10.59
N ASP A 745 21.24 -35.17 10.82
CA ASP A 745 22.43 -34.77 11.57
C ASP A 745 22.21 -33.45 12.30
N ARG A 746 22.93 -33.35 13.41
CA ARG A 746 23.00 -32.21 14.32
C ARG A 746 24.49 -32.07 14.64
N GLU A 747 25.01 -30.85 14.52
CA GLU A 747 26.27 -30.36 15.10
C GLU A 747 27.50 -31.30 15.01
N GLU A 748 28.50 -30.92 14.21
CA GLU A 748 29.86 -30.71 14.75
C GLU A 748 30.78 -30.01 13.73
N ALA A 749 31.82 -29.36 14.26
CA ALA A 749 32.84 -28.63 13.50
C ALA A 749 34.07 -29.52 13.27
N GLU A 750 35.14 -28.93 12.72
CA GLU A 750 36.45 -29.57 12.45
C GLU A 750 36.39 -30.60 11.29
N GLY A 751 37.46 -30.92 10.56
CA GLY A 751 38.86 -30.47 10.64
C GLY A 751 39.70 -31.30 9.65
N SER A 752 40.80 -30.72 9.15
CA SER A 752 41.62 -31.28 8.06
C SER A 752 42.44 -32.53 8.44
N GLU A 753 42.25 -33.67 7.75
CA GLU A 753 43.21 -34.79 7.58
C GLU A 753 42.90 -35.47 6.22
N ASP A 754 43.57 -35.23 5.09
CA ASP A 754 44.98 -35.47 4.70
C ASP A 754 45.42 -36.95 4.73
N GLN A 755 45.43 -37.64 3.57
CA GLN A 755 46.60 -38.36 2.99
C GLN A 755 46.31 -39.35 1.84
N LEU A 756 47.11 -39.19 0.76
CA LEU A 756 47.78 -40.24 -0.03
C LEU A 756 46.98 -41.27 -0.87
N SER A 757 46.56 -40.78 -2.04
CA SER A 757 46.93 -41.22 -3.40
C SER A 757 47.80 -42.48 -3.68
N GLN A 758 47.73 -42.88 -4.97
CA GLN A 758 48.65 -43.75 -5.78
C GLN A 758 48.27 -45.25 -5.83
N SER A 759 48.41 -45.99 -6.95
CA SER A 759 49.18 -45.78 -8.20
C SER A 759 48.50 -46.54 -9.36
N SER A 760 48.27 -45.99 -10.56
CA SER A 760 49.16 -45.88 -11.74
C SER A 760 49.59 -47.21 -12.42
N ALA A 761 49.53 -47.27 -13.76
CA ALA A 761 50.75 -47.29 -14.61
C ALA A 761 50.47 -47.60 -16.09
N PHE A 762 50.88 -46.67 -16.98
CA PHE A 762 51.31 -46.78 -18.40
C PHE A 762 51.12 -45.39 -19.08
N LEU A 763 51.85 -44.91 -20.10
CA LEU A 763 53.28 -44.88 -20.52
C LEU A 763 53.44 -43.54 -21.32
N GLN A 764 54.58 -42.86 -21.49
CA GLN A 764 55.95 -42.97 -20.94
C GLN A 764 56.69 -41.61 -21.10
N GLN A 765 57.90 -41.51 -20.51
CA GLN A 765 59.07 -40.68 -20.91
C GLN A 765 58.87 -39.18 -21.30
N ASN A 766 59.27 -38.24 -20.44
CA ASN A 766 60.61 -37.58 -20.39
C ASN A 766 60.88 -36.52 -21.50
N SER A 767 61.40 -35.31 -21.25
CA SER A 767 61.80 -34.67 -19.97
C SER A 767 62.09 -33.15 -20.13
N ARG A 768 61.73 -32.35 -19.11
CA ARG A 768 62.43 -31.13 -18.56
C ARG A 768 62.38 -29.72 -19.24
N LYS A 769 62.09 -28.73 -18.37
CA LYS A 769 62.29 -27.24 -18.44
C LYS A 769 61.25 -26.50 -19.31
N THR A 770 60.73 -25.31 -18.95
CA THR A 770 61.26 -24.19 -18.13
C THR A 770 60.26 -23.51 -17.16
N SER A 771 60.80 -22.75 -16.19
CA SER A 771 60.08 -22.01 -15.14
C SER A 771 59.50 -20.63 -15.55
N ARG A 772 58.61 -20.12 -14.68
CA ARG A 772 58.20 -18.72 -14.43
C ARG A 772 57.15 -18.10 -15.35
N ILE A 773 56.00 -17.82 -14.75
CA ILE A 773 55.06 -16.75 -15.13
C ILE A 773 55.46 -15.49 -14.34
N ARG A 774 55.40 -14.32 -15.00
CA ARG A 774 55.24 -13.01 -14.37
C ARG A 774 53.91 -12.43 -14.80
N ASP A 775 53.44 -11.49 -14.00
CA ASP A 775 52.18 -10.77 -14.06
C ASP A 775 51.82 -10.21 -15.45
N LEU A 776 50.52 -10.19 -15.75
CA LEU A 776 49.97 -9.60 -16.99
C LEU A 776 49.66 -8.11 -16.81
N MET A 777 49.82 -7.37 -17.91
CA MET A 777 49.72 -5.91 -17.98
C MET A 777 48.26 -5.45 -18.16
N PRO A 778 47.81 -4.33 -17.55
CA PRO A 778 46.42 -3.86 -17.66
C PRO A 778 46.00 -3.37 -19.06
N LEU A 779 44.69 -3.38 -19.28
CA LEU A 779 44.04 -3.24 -20.59
C LEU A 779 44.11 -1.83 -21.22
N ASP A 780 44.44 -0.78 -20.44
CA ASP A 780 44.39 0.61 -20.89
C ASP A 780 45.52 1.02 -21.87
N GLU A 781 46.59 0.22 -21.96
CA GLU A 781 47.70 0.48 -22.88
C GLU A 781 47.48 -0.15 -24.28
N LEU A 782 46.54 -1.09 -24.41
CA LEU A 782 46.16 -1.72 -25.67
C LEU A 782 45.15 -0.90 -26.50
N LEU A 783 44.56 0.14 -25.92
CA LEU A 783 43.51 0.96 -26.54
C LEU A 783 44.00 2.32 -27.07
N ASN A 784 45.30 2.63 -26.92
CA ASN A 784 45.86 3.95 -27.25
C ASN A 784 46.90 3.98 -28.40
N SER A 785 47.23 2.84 -29.03
CA SER A 785 48.10 2.82 -30.22
C SER A 785 47.28 2.87 -31.51
N SER A 786 47.29 4.02 -32.18
CA SER A 786 46.64 4.24 -33.48
C SER A 786 47.30 3.45 -34.62
N PHE A 787 46.49 3.12 -35.64
CA PHE A 787 46.96 2.68 -36.96
C PHE A 787 47.95 3.71 -37.55
N ASP A 788 49.03 3.24 -38.18
CA ASP A 788 49.34 3.63 -39.56
C ASP A 788 50.42 2.76 -40.23
N ASP A 789 50.43 2.85 -41.57
CA ASP A 789 51.32 2.24 -42.57
C ASP A 789 52.74 1.83 -42.13
N ASN A 790 53.10 0.57 -42.46
CA ASN A 790 54.31 0.21 -43.24
C ASN A 790 54.46 -1.32 -43.39
N LEU A 791 54.14 -1.87 -44.56
CA LEU A 791 54.81 -3.09 -45.08
C LEU A 791 54.80 -3.10 -46.61
N ASN A 792 55.95 -2.76 -47.19
CA ASN A 792 56.33 -3.10 -48.55
C ASN A 792 57.31 -4.29 -48.48
N GLU A 793 57.27 -5.18 -49.48
CA GLU A 793 58.03 -6.46 -49.55
C GLU A 793 57.59 -7.51 -48.50
N VAL A 794 57.44 -8.82 -48.78
CA VAL A 794 57.89 -9.65 -49.90
C VAL A 794 56.74 -10.54 -50.42
N SER A 795 56.77 -10.87 -51.72
CA SER A 795 55.82 -11.72 -52.45
C SER A 795 55.72 -13.19 -51.98
N ASP A 796 54.72 -13.87 -52.55
CA ASP A 796 54.53 -15.33 -52.64
C ASP A 796 54.01 -16.10 -51.41
N ARG A 797 52.68 -16.05 -51.25
CA ARG A 797 51.85 -17.29 -51.29
C ARG A 797 50.38 -17.02 -51.63
N LYS A 798 49.93 -17.50 -52.78
CA LYS A 798 48.51 -17.49 -53.18
C LYS A 798 47.73 -18.53 -52.37
N ILE A 799 47.00 -18.10 -51.34
CA ILE A 799 45.89 -18.89 -50.76
C ILE A 799 44.69 -17.97 -50.48
N SER A 800 43.68 -18.03 -51.36
CA SER A 800 42.25 -17.80 -51.10
C SER A 800 41.82 -16.81 -49.99
N THR A 801 42.18 -15.53 -50.08
CA THR A 801 41.70 -14.48 -49.15
C THR A 801 40.39 -13.80 -49.59
N ASN A 802 40.04 -13.81 -50.88
CA ASN A 802 38.95 -12.98 -51.43
C ASN A 802 37.56 -13.27 -50.86
N SER A 803 37.20 -14.51 -50.51
CA SER A 803 35.88 -14.81 -49.92
C SER A 803 35.75 -14.22 -48.51
N ILE A 804 36.76 -14.44 -47.66
CA ILE A 804 36.76 -13.98 -46.27
C ILE A 804 36.75 -12.44 -46.21
N SER A 805 37.50 -11.77 -47.08
CA SER A 805 37.49 -10.30 -47.19
C SER A 805 36.12 -9.75 -47.58
N SER A 806 35.40 -10.41 -48.49
CA SER A 806 34.07 -9.95 -48.94
C SER A 806 33.01 -10.14 -47.86
N GLU A 807 33.04 -11.26 -47.13
CA GLU A 807 32.11 -11.53 -46.02
C GLU A 807 32.35 -10.60 -44.83
N ILE A 808 33.61 -10.29 -44.50
CA ILE A 808 33.94 -9.30 -43.46
C ILE A 808 33.48 -7.90 -43.90
N PHE A 809 33.70 -7.51 -45.15
CA PHE A 809 33.28 -6.20 -45.65
C PHE A 809 31.75 -6.05 -45.71
N GLU A 810 31.02 -7.07 -46.17
CA GLU A 810 29.55 -7.10 -46.12
C GLU A 810 29.03 -7.05 -44.67
N ASN A 811 29.64 -7.79 -43.73
CA ASN A 811 29.26 -7.74 -42.31
C ASN A 811 29.55 -6.38 -41.67
N VAL A 812 30.70 -5.75 -41.96
CA VAL A 812 31.04 -4.41 -41.47
C VAL A 812 30.08 -3.37 -42.07
N LYS A 813 29.76 -3.47 -43.36
CA LYS A 813 28.79 -2.59 -44.04
C LYS A 813 27.35 -2.78 -43.53
N ALA A 814 26.95 -4.01 -43.24
CA ALA A 814 25.65 -4.32 -42.63
C ALA A 814 25.57 -3.79 -41.19
N ASN A 815 26.65 -3.92 -40.40
CA ASN A 815 26.72 -3.37 -39.04
C ASN A 815 26.80 -1.84 -39.04
N LEU A 816 27.55 -1.23 -39.96
CA LEU A 816 27.55 0.22 -40.20
C LEU A 816 26.15 0.71 -40.59
N SER A 817 25.44 0.00 -41.46
CA SER A 817 24.06 0.34 -41.84
C SER A 817 23.09 0.21 -40.66
N LYS A 818 23.19 -0.84 -39.84
CA LYS A 818 22.42 -0.98 -38.59
C LYS A 818 22.70 0.19 -37.64
N GLU A 819 23.96 0.54 -37.44
CA GLU A 819 24.35 1.61 -36.53
C GLU A 819 23.97 3.00 -37.07
N GLN A 820 24.07 3.24 -38.37
CA GLN A 820 23.62 4.46 -39.03
C GLN A 820 22.09 4.60 -38.99
N ASN A 821 21.35 3.50 -39.12
CA ASN A 821 19.90 3.47 -38.89
C ASN A 821 19.57 3.72 -37.41
N ARG A 822 20.37 3.20 -36.47
CA ARG A 822 20.23 3.46 -35.02
C ARG A 822 20.46 4.92 -34.68
N VAL A 823 21.51 5.54 -35.24
CA VAL A 823 21.80 6.99 -35.12
C VAL A 823 20.70 7.83 -35.77
N SER A 824 20.21 7.46 -36.95
CA SER A 824 19.08 8.13 -37.61
C SER A 824 17.80 8.10 -36.75
N HIS A 825 17.45 6.93 -36.23
CA HIS A 825 16.31 6.75 -35.33
C HIS A 825 16.48 7.54 -34.01
N LEU A 826 17.68 7.52 -33.40
CA LEU A 826 17.99 8.32 -32.21
C LEU A 826 17.92 9.83 -32.51
N THR A 827 18.35 10.27 -33.69
CA THR A 827 18.24 11.68 -34.11
C THR A 827 16.79 12.10 -34.29
N MET A 828 15.94 11.24 -34.86
CA MET A 828 14.51 11.50 -35.00
C MET A 828 13.79 11.51 -33.64
N LEU A 829 14.11 10.57 -32.74
CA LEU A 829 13.62 10.57 -31.35
C LEU A 829 14.06 11.81 -30.58
N LEU A 830 15.28 12.32 -30.82
CA LEU A 830 15.78 13.53 -30.20
C LEU A 830 15.03 14.76 -30.72
N ALA A 831 14.77 14.86 -32.02
CA ALA A 831 13.97 15.93 -32.61
C ALA A 831 12.50 15.92 -32.11
N ASP A 832 11.89 14.74 -31.95
CA ASP A 832 10.57 14.63 -31.32
C ASP A 832 10.60 15.01 -29.83
N ALA A 833 11.64 14.65 -29.09
CA ALA A 833 11.82 15.06 -27.70
C ALA A 833 12.05 16.57 -27.54
N GLU A 834 12.80 17.22 -28.44
CA GLU A 834 12.95 18.69 -28.48
C GLU A 834 11.63 19.40 -28.80
N LYS A 835 10.84 18.84 -29.72
CA LYS A 835 9.51 19.35 -30.07
C LYS A 835 8.51 19.22 -28.92
N ASP A 836 8.53 18.10 -28.20
CA ASP A 836 7.68 17.92 -27.02
C ASP A 836 8.16 18.76 -25.83
N LEU A 837 9.48 18.97 -25.68
CA LEU A 837 10.03 19.95 -24.72
C LEU A 837 9.49 21.36 -25.02
N ALA A 838 9.54 21.81 -26.27
CA ALA A 838 9.02 23.11 -26.68
C ALA A 838 7.51 23.25 -26.42
N ARG A 839 6.72 22.20 -26.69
CA ARG A 839 5.28 22.16 -26.37
C ARG A 839 5.03 22.21 -24.85
N MET A 840 5.79 21.44 -24.06
CA MET A 840 5.66 21.45 -22.60
C MET A 840 6.07 22.79 -22.00
N GLN A 841 7.07 23.47 -22.59
CA GLN A 841 7.45 24.82 -22.18
C GLN A 841 6.34 25.84 -22.48
N GLN A 842 5.74 25.81 -23.68
CA GLN A 842 4.56 26.63 -24.01
C GLN A 842 3.39 26.37 -23.06
N LEU A 843 3.08 25.11 -22.75
CA LEU A 843 2.02 24.76 -21.81
C LEU A 843 2.34 25.22 -20.38
N ASN A 844 3.61 25.11 -19.95
CA ASN A 844 4.06 25.57 -18.64
C ASN A 844 3.96 27.09 -18.52
N ASP A 845 4.29 27.84 -19.56
CA ASP A 845 4.16 29.30 -19.57
C ASP A 845 2.68 29.74 -19.64
N LEU A 846 1.82 29.03 -20.38
CA LEU A 846 0.36 29.22 -20.33
C LEU A 846 -0.22 28.91 -18.93
N LEU A 847 0.21 27.81 -18.28
CA LEU A 847 -0.24 27.45 -16.92
C LEU A 847 0.24 28.46 -15.88
N LYS A 848 1.49 28.94 -15.98
CA LYS A 848 1.99 30.03 -15.12
C LYS A 848 1.15 31.29 -15.30
N GLU A 849 0.79 31.63 -16.54
CA GLU A 849 -0.03 32.82 -16.78
C GLU A 849 -1.50 32.63 -16.36
N GLU A 850 -2.03 31.41 -16.44
CA GLU A 850 -3.34 31.05 -15.87
C GLU A 850 -3.34 31.16 -14.35
N VAL A 851 -2.32 30.63 -13.66
CA VAL A 851 -2.17 30.77 -12.20
C VAL A 851 -2.02 32.24 -11.81
N ARG A 852 -1.23 33.03 -12.54
CA ARG A 852 -1.16 34.48 -12.33
C ARG A 852 -2.50 35.17 -12.61
N ARG A 853 -3.26 34.73 -13.62
CA ARG A 853 -4.61 35.25 -13.93
C ARG A 853 -5.59 34.94 -12.80
N GLN A 854 -5.57 33.73 -12.26
CA GLN A 854 -6.41 33.33 -11.13
C GLN A 854 -6.05 34.07 -9.86
N GLN A 855 -4.75 34.23 -9.55
CA GLN A 855 -4.31 35.06 -8.43
C GLN A 855 -4.76 36.52 -8.60
N ARG A 856 -4.57 37.12 -9.79
CA ARG A 856 -5.06 38.47 -10.08
C ARG A 856 -6.59 38.56 -9.98
N ASN A 857 -7.34 37.51 -10.32
CA ASN A 857 -8.80 37.45 -10.12
C ASN A 857 -9.20 37.40 -8.64
N PHE A 858 -8.54 36.56 -7.83
CA PHE A 858 -8.77 36.49 -6.38
C PHE A 858 -8.49 37.85 -5.72
N ASP A 859 -7.34 38.46 -6.03
CA ASP A 859 -6.99 39.81 -5.60
C ASP A 859 -8.01 40.89 -6.06
N ARG A 860 -8.65 40.71 -7.22
CA ARG A 860 -9.70 41.63 -7.73
C ARG A 860 -10.99 41.49 -6.93
N GLU A 861 -11.37 40.31 -6.44
CA GLU A 861 -12.63 40.12 -5.70
C GLU A 861 -12.70 40.98 -4.42
N GLU A 862 -11.57 41.18 -3.74
CA GLU A 862 -11.47 42.08 -2.60
C GLU A 862 -11.77 43.54 -3.00
N HIS A 863 -11.22 43.99 -4.13
CA HIS A 863 -11.37 45.35 -4.63
C HIS A 863 -12.70 45.60 -5.40
N ILE A 864 -13.33 44.56 -5.96
CA ILE A 864 -14.63 44.62 -6.67
C ILE A 864 -15.78 45.04 -5.74
N LYS A 865 -15.65 44.81 -4.42
CA LYS A 865 -16.58 45.34 -3.40
C LYS A 865 -16.68 46.87 -3.43
N ASN A 866 -15.72 47.57 -4.04
CA ASN A 866 -15.73 49.02 -4.26
C ASN A 866 -15.86 49.39 -5.76
N SER A 867 -16.75 48.69 -6.47
CA SER A 867 -16.99 48.86 -7.91
C SER A 867 -17.42 50.29 -8.32
N GLU A 868 -18.06 51.05 -7.44
CA GLU A 868 -18.43 52.45 -7.67
C GLU A 868 -17.21 53.38 -7.72
N TYR A 869 -16.20 53.16 -6.87
CA TYR A 869 -14.94 53.90 -6.93
C TYR A 869 -14.17 53.59 -8.22
N LEU A 870 -14.11 52.31 -8.63
CA LEU A 870 -13.54 51.91 -9.91
C LEU A 870 -14.25 52.58 -11.09
N LYS A 871 -15.59 52.59 -11.12
CA LYS A 871 -16.40 53.31 -12.12
C LYS A 871 -16.00 54.79 -12.20
N ASN A 872 -15.88 55.46 -11.06
CA ASN A 872 -15.48 56.87 -11.01
C ASN A 872 -14.04 57.12 -11.49
N ILE A 873 -13.11 56.20 -11.24
CA ILE A 873 -11.73 56.27 -11.76
C ILE A 873 -11.69 56.02 -13.27
N VAL A 874 -12.39 55.01 -13.77
CA VAL A 874 -12.45 54.70 -15.21
C VAL A 874 -13.09 55.84 -15.99
N VAL A 875 -14.19 56.42 -15.48
CA VAL A 875 -14.81 57.60 -16.09
C VAL A 875 -13.83 58.78 -16.13
N LYS A 876 -13.08 59.06 -15.06
CA LYS A 876 -12.01 60.09 -15.08
C LYS A 876 -10.90 59.74 -16.08
N PHE A 877 -10.41 58.51 -16.11
CA PHE A 877 -9.35 58.07 -17.02
C PHE A 877 -9.72 58.24 -18.50
N VAL A 878 -10.98 57.98 -18.86
CA VAL A 878 -11.49 58.15 -20.23
C VAL A 878 -11.73 59.63 -20.56
N THR A 879 -12.32 60.41 -19.64
CA THR A 879 -12.74 61.81 -19.88
C THR A 879 -11.63 62.86 -19.79
N LEU A 880 -10.49 62.55 -19.15
CA LEU A 880 -9.35 63.46 -19.12
C LEU A 880 -8.65 63.53 -20.49
N ASN A 881 -8.13 64.70 -20.85
CA ASN A 881 -7.42 64.92 -22.11
C ASN A 881 -5.88 64.94 -21.96
N ASN A 882 -5.37 65.10 -20.74
CA ASN A 882 -3.95 65.28 -20.45
C ASN A 882 -3.26 63.95 -20.13
N GLY A 883 -2.13 63.67 -20.79
CA GLY A 883 -1.38 62.41 -20.60
C GLY A 883 -0.89 62.20 -19.16
N ASP A 884 -0.38 63.25 -18.51
CA ASP A 884 0.21 63.18 -17.16
C ASP A 884 -0.80 62.82 -16.08
N GLU A 885 -2.04 63.29 -16.20
CA GLU A 885 -3.12 62.96 -15.26
C GLU A 885 -3.61 61.53 -15.46
N LYS A 886 -3.64 61.04 -16.71
CA LYS A 886 -3.89 59.61 -16.98
C LYS A 886 -2.78 58.73 -16.42
N GLN A 887 -1.51 59.10 -16.60
CA GLN A 887 -0.37 58.36 -16.04
C GLN A 887 -0.46 58.22 -14.52
N ARG A 888 -0.89 59.26 -13.79
CA ARG A 888 -1.13 59.21 -12.34
C ARG A 888 -2.28 58.27 -11.93
N LEU A 889 -3.23 57.99 -12.82
CA LEU A 889 -4.32 57.04 -12.58
C LEU A 889 -3.93 55.59 -12.93
N ILE A 890 -2.87 55.33 -13.71
CA ILE A 890 -2.43 53.96 -14.03
C ILE A 890 -2.08 53.14 -12.77
N PRO A 891 -1.29 53.64 -11.79
CA PRO A 891 -1.03 52.90 -10.56
C PRO A 891 -2.32 52.53 -9.81
N VAL A 892 -3.29 53.44 -9.75
CA VAL A 892 -4.58 53.21 -9.07
C VAL A 892 -5.41 52.16 -9.80
N LEU A 893 -5.50 52.25 -11.13
CA LEU A 893 -6.13 51.22 -11.97
C LEU A 893 -5.42 49.88 -11.82
N ASN A 894 -4.09 49.84 -11.77
CA ASN A 894 -3.32 48.61 -11.58
C ASN A 894 -3.53 48.01 -10.18
N THR A 895 -3.67 48.82 -9.13
CA THR A 895 -3.99 48.31 -7.79
C THR A 895 -5.37 47.65 -7.75
N ILE A 896 -6.39 48.27 -8.36
CA ILE A 896 -7.78 47.79 -8.30
C ILE A 896 -8.04 46.65 -9.30
N LEU A 897 -7.56 46.79 -10.54
CA LEU A 897 -7.77 45.82 -11.63
C LEU A 897 -6.64 44.79 -11.75
N LYS A 898 -5.58 44.87 -10.93
CA LYS A 898 -4.45 43.91 -10.89
C LYS A 898 -4.02 43.52 -12.31
N LEU A 899 -3.56 44.50 -13.07
CA LEU A 899 -3.33 44.37 -14.51
C LEU A 899 -2.04 43.58 -14.77
N SER A 900 -2.00 42.83 -15.87
CA SER A 900 -0.78 42.19 -16.35
C SER A 900 0.32 43.23 -16.62
N SER A 901 1.58 42.81 -16.61
CA SER A 901 2.71 43.66 -17.01
C SER A 901 2.55 44.18 -18.44
N GLU A 902 1.98 43.35 -19.33
CA GLU A 902 1.67 43.72 -20.72
C GLU A 902 0.52 44.73 -20.80
N GLU A 903 -0.58 44.51 -20.06
CA GLU A 903 -1.72 45.44 -19.99
C GLU A 903 -1.32 46.81 -19.41
N ASN A 904 -0.49 46.81 -18.35
CA ASN A 904 0.09 48.03 -17.81
C ASN A 904 0.99 48.76 -18.83
N HIS A 905 1.80 48.02 -19.58
CA HIS A 905 2.65 48.60 -20.63
C HIS A 905 1.80 49.20 -21.77
N LEU A 906 0.70 48.54 -22.16
CA LEU A 906 -0.26 49.07 -23.12
C LEU A 906 -0.93 50.37 -22.62
N LEU A 907 -1.38 50.42 -21.36
CA LEU A 907 -1.93 51.64 -20.76
C LEU A 907 -0.91 52.77 -20.63
N GLN A 908 0.34 52.46 -20.25
CA GLN A 908 1.43 53.43 -20.21
C GLN A 908 1.73 54.01 -21.60
N ASN A 909 1.71 53.16 -22.64
CA ASN A 909 1.90 53.61 -24.03
C ASN A 909 0.71 54.43 -24.54
N ALA A 910 -0.52 54.07 -24.19
CA ALA A 910 -1.72 54.84 -24.51
C ALA A 910 -1.74 56.24 -23.83
N CYS A 911 -0.99 56.43 -22.74
CA CYS A 911 -0.84 57.71 -22.05
C CYS A 911 0.36 58.54 -22.51
N LYS A 912 1.10 58.11 -23.54
CA LYS A 912 2.14 58.94 -24.19
C LYS A 912 1.50 59.89 -25.20
N PRO A 913 1.87 61.18 -25.23
CA PRO A 913 1.35 62.13 -26.22
C PRO A 913 1.80 61.71 -27.62
N GLY A 914 0.87 61.14 -28.40
CA GLY A 914 1.11 60.63 -29.75
C GLY A 914 0.33 59.36 -30.12
N TRP A 915 -0.11 58.54 -29.14
CA TRP A 915 -0.84 57.29 -29.43
C TRP A 915 -2.15 57.49 -30.21
N ALA A 916 -2.80 58.65 -30.04
CA ALA A 916 -4.04 59.01 -30.74
C ALA A 916 -3.92 59.13 -32.27
N LEU A 917 -2.70 59.07 -32.84
CA LEU A 917 -2.46 59.14 -34.29
C LEU A 917 -2.44 57.79 -35.01
N TRP A 918 -2.48 56.66 -34.29
CA TRP A 918 -2.35 55.30 -34.86
C TRP A 918 -3.63 54.44 -34.80
N SER A 919 -4.77 55.05 -34.44
CA SER A 919 -6.09 54.41 -34.45
C SER A 919 -7.04 55.10 -35.44
N LYS A 920 -6.54 55.39 -36.65
CA LYS A 920 -7.31 55.98 -37.75
C LYS A 920 -6.90 55.36 -39.07
#